data_AF-A0AB40B435-F1
#
_entry.id   AF-A0AB40B435-F1
#
_cell.length_a   1.000
_cell.length_b   1.000
_cell.length_c   1.000
_cell.angle_alpha   90.00
_cell.angle_beta   90.00
_cell.angle_gamma   90.00
#
_symmetry.space_group_name_H-M   'P 1'
#
loop_
_entity.id
_entity.type
_entity.pdbx_description
1 polymer ?
#
loop_
_entity_poly.entity_id
_entity_poly.type
_entity_poly.pdbx_seq_one_letter_code
_entity_poly.pdbx_strand_id
1 'polypeptide(L)'
;MAEEVGACYPTPIWPGRTRVGWIGTGVMGSAMVSHILAAGYAVAIYARSPAKVDHLRRAGARFLASPADVARSSDVVFTMVGHPSDVRSVILDPTTGVLSSLCDNGVLVDCTSSHPTLAREIEEAAKAKSCWSIDAPVSGAEQGAKNGKLAIFAGGNEEVIEWLRPLFDLMGKARWMGRAGSGQSSKIANQIVVGANLMGMSEAMVFAEKAGLERNGFFEAVRSGAAGTKVMELFGGKVVERDYEAGALAEYMVKDLGMGLDEEGMVLPGAALNRQLFMGMVANGDGKLGIHGLVTVMERMNNIRNVSPPYLQTSLQGPKNHRGREDMALGVAKLVAFAIPSCSTKSHSSSSLLLQHNDPLLGLRPPFNSRQTVRRAPRASLSTPKESVLRAFNERRALKIISGLQNFDKENIASVVTAADKGGATHVDIACDPELVELAVKLTSLPVCVSSVDPSAFAPAVEAGAQMVEIGNYDSFYEMGIQFSPDQILKLTQETKRILPFTTLSVTVPHTLTLPDQVKLAEALEQEGADIIQTEGGKCSNPSKPGILGLIEKATPTLAAAYSISRAVKILVMCSSGLSSVTAPMALTAGAAGVGVGSAVNKLNDLIAMIAEVRSIADALGLPITYVSEEQRTAYY
;
A
#
# COMPACT_ATOMS: atom_id res chain seq x y z
N MET A 1 -55.91 -8.18 23.61
CA MET A 1 -54.91 -7.27 24.18
C MET A 1 -53.69 -7.39 23.31
N ALA A 2 -53.48 -6.41 22.42
CA ALA A 2 -52.27 -6.29 21.64
C ALA A 2 -51.16 -5.82 22.59
N GLU A 3 -50.07 -6.56 22.68
CA GLU A 3 -48.88 -6.11 23.41
C GLU A 3 -48.28 -4.93 22.64
N GLU A 4 -48.41 -3.73 23.21
CA GLU A 4 -47.58 -2.58 22.88
C GLU A 4 -46.13 -2.92 23.22
N VAL A 5 -45.37 -3.33 22.20
CA VAL A 5 -43.91 -3.33 22.28
C VAL A 5 -43.49 -1.86 22.21
N GLY A 6 -43.32 -1.24 23.38
CA GLY A 6 -43.02 0.18 23.53
C GLY A 6 -41.73 0.60 22.80
N ALA A 7 -41.90 1.34 21.71
CA ALA A 7 -40.82 2.04 21.02
C ALA A 7 -40.30 3.18 21.91
N CYS A 8 -39.26 2.92 22.70
CA CYS A 8 -38.64 3.94 23.54
C CYS A 8 -37.46 4.58 22.79
N TYR A 9 -37.75 5.44 21.82
CA TYR A 9 -36.74 6.39 21.31
C TYR A 9 -36.34 7.33 22.45
N PRO A 10 -35.08 7.78 22.55
CA PRO A 10 -34.69 8.60 23.69
C PRO A 10 -35.54 9.87 23.76
N THR A 11 -35.53 10.49 24.93
CA THR A 11 -36.04 11.85 25.15
C THR A 11 -35.69 12.75 23.95
N PRO A 12 -36.61 13.62 23.49
CA PRO A 12 -36.40 14.34 22.23
C PRO A 12 -35.06 15.07 22.21
N ILE A 13 -34.45 15.18 21.03
CA ILE A 13 -33.14 15.81 20.89
C ILE A 13 -33.25 17.30 21.22
N TRP A 14 -32.48 17.74 22.23
CA TRP A 14 -32.44 19.14 22.66
C TRP A 14 -31.02 19.58 23.01
N PRO A 15 -30.61 20.81 22.61
CA PRO A 15 -29.41 21.44 23.16
C PRO A 15 -29.43 21.48 24.69
N GLY A 16 -28.27 21.32 25.33
CA GLY A 16 -28.14 21.29 26.79
C GLY A 16 -28.65 20.02 27.50
N ARG A 17 -29.33 19.09 26.79
CA ARG A 17 -29.78 17.80 27.34
C ARG A 17 -29.12 16.62 26.63
N THR A 18 -29.19 16.59 25.30
CA THR A 18 -28.61 15.50 24.51
C THR A 18 -27.09 15.65 24.45
N ARG A 19 -26.37 14.59 24.85
CA ARG A 19 -24.91 14.52 24.83
C ARG A 19 -24.46 13.90 23.51
N VAL A 20 -23.61 14.61 22.77
CA VAL A 20 -23.15 14.16 21.46
C VAL A 20 -21.67 13.77 21.53
N GLY A 21 -21.36 12.57 21.08
CA GLY A 21 -20.01 12.07 20.88
C GLY A 21 -19.57 12.25 19.44
N TRP A 22 -18.30 12.60 19.22
CA TRP A 22 -17.73 12.70 17.87
C TRP A 22 -16.34 12.07 17.79
N ILE A 23 -16.19 11.10 16.90
CA ILE A 23 -14.93 10.42 16.63
C ILE A 23 -14.53 10.65 15.18
N GLY A 24 -13.33 11.20 14.98
CA GLY A 24 -12.83 11.53 13.64
C GLY A 24 -13.05 13.00 13.30
N THR A 25 -12.05 13.81 13.67
CA THR A 25 -12.05 15.27 13.52
C THR A 25 -11.13 15.70 12.37
N GLY A 26 -11.30 15.07 11.21
CA GLY A 26 -10.64 15.50 9.98
C GLY A 26 -11.20 16.83 9.45
N VAL A 27 -10.90 17.16 8.19
CA VAL A 27 -11.44 18.37 7.53
C VAL A 27 -12.96 18.42 7.58
N MET A 28 -13.62 17.33 7.18
CA MET A 28 -15.09 17.22 7.23
C MET A 28 -15.62 17.17 8.66
N GLY A 29 -15.09 16.27 9.49
CA GLY A 29 -15.60 16.05 10.84
C GLY A 29 -15.49 17.28 11.75
N SER A 30 -14.39 18.05 11.65
CA SER A 30 -14.23 19.29 12.43
C SER A 30 -15.25 20.36 12.04
N ALA A 31 -15.58 20.49 10.76
CA ALA A 31 -16.61 21.42 10.31
C ALA A 31 -18.01 21.00 10.78
N MET A 32 -18.33 19.70 10.68
CA MET A 32 -19.64 19.17 11.08
C MET A 32 -19.88 19.29 12.59
N VAL A 33 -18.90 18.89 13.43
CA VAL A 33 -19.03 18.97 14.89
C VAL A 33 -19.08 20.42 15.40
N SER A 34 -18.50 21.37 14.66
CA SER A 34 -18.56 22.79 15.01
C SER A 34 -19.99 23.34 14.96
N HIS A 35 -20.84 22.87 14.04
CA HIS A 35 -22.26 23.26 14.00
C HIS A 35 -23.04 22.73 15.21
N ILE A 36 -22.74 21.49 15.61
CA ILE A 36 -23.36 20.87 16.81
C ILE A 36 -22.95 21.64 18.07
N LEU A 37 -21.67 22.02 18.20
CA LEU A 37 -21.19 22.87 19.28
C LEU A 37 -21.86 24.25 19.28
N ALA A 38 -21.94 24.91 18.11
CA ALA A 38 -22.55 26.23 17.98
C ALA A 38 -24.05 26.23 18.31
N ALA A 39 -24.75 25.11 18.09
CA ALA A 39 -26.14 24.92 18.47
C ALA A 39 -26.35 24.68 19.99
N GLY A 40 -25.27 24.58 20.78
CA GLY A 40 -25.34 24.47 22.24
C GLY A 40 -25.44 23.04 22.78
N TYR A 41 -25.10 22.03 22.00
CA TYR A 41 -25.03 20.65 22.49
C TYR A 41 -23.75 20.42 23.31
N ALA A 42 -23.85 19.56 24.33
CA ALA A 42 -22.67 19.09 25.04
C ALA A 42 -21.94 18.07 24.16
N VAL A 43 -20.73 18.39 23.71
CA VAL A 43 -19.97 17.53 22.78
C VAL A 43 -18.73 16.94 23.45
N ALA A 44 -18.59 15.61 23.36
CA ALA A 44 -17.37 14.89 23.66
C ALA A 44 -16.66 14.47 22.36
N ILE A 45 -15.35 14.67 22.26
CA ILE A 45 -14.59 14.36 21.05
C ILE A 45 -13.40 13.45 21.32
N TYR A 46 -13.07 12.63 20.32
CA TYR A 46 -11.81 11.89 20.27
C TYR A 46 -11.09 12.11 18.94
N ALA A 47 -9.77 12.29 19.02
CA ALA A 47 -8.89 12.41 17.86
C ALA A 47 -7.52 11.78 18.15
N ARG A 48 -6.98 11.04 17.18
CA ARG A 48 -5.63 10.44 17.25
C ARG A 48 -4.52 11.47 17.46
N SER A 49 -4.71 12.70 16.97
CA SER A 49 -3.74 13.79 17.09
C SER A 49 -4.36 14.94 17.89
N PRO A 50 -4.19 14.98 19.23
CA PRO A 50 -4.83 15.97 20.09
C PRO A 50 -4.57 17.42 19.66
N ALA A 51 -3.36 17.72 19.19
CA ALA A 51 -2.99 19.07 18.72
C ALA A 51 -3.87 19.59 17.56
N LYS A 52 -4.49 18.70 16.77
CA LYS A 52 -5.33 19.10 15.63
C LYS A 52 -6.74 19.55 16.05
N VAL A 53 -7.14 19.32 17.30
CA VAL A 53 -8.49 19.61 17.81
C VAL A 53 -8.55 20.73 18.84
N ASP A 54 -7.46 21.46 19.06
CA ASP A 54 -7.43 22.55 20.04
C ASP A 54 -8.43 23.68 19.73
N HIS A 55 -8.78 23.88 18.45
CA HIS A 55 -9.84 24.81 18.07
C HIS A 55 -11.22 24.35 18.55
N LEU A 56 -11.53 23.06 18.47
CA LEU A 56 -12.79 22.48 18.98
C LEU A 56 -12.84 22.52 20.50
N ARG A 57 -11.71 22.24 21.18
CA ARG A 57 -11.61 22.36 22.64
C ARG A 57 -11.89 23.78 23.12
N ARG A 58 -11.30 24.77 22.44
CA ARG A 58 -11.57 26.20 22.72
C ARG A 58 -13.03 26.59 22.44
N ALA A 59 -13.69 25.92 21.51
CA ALA A 59 -15.11 26.08 21.23
C ALA A 59 -16.02 25.32 22.22
N GLY A 60 -15.48 24.66 23.24
CA GLY A 60 -16.24 24.02 24.32
C GLY A 60 -16.34 22.48 24.23
N ALA A 61 -15.70 21.85 23.24
CA ALA A 61 -15.69 20.39 23.15
C ALA A 61 -14.85 19.74 24.26
N ARG A 62 -15.39 18.70 24.90
CA ARG A 62 -14.66 17.90 25.89
C ARG A 62 -13.85 16.81 25.20
N PHE A 63 -12.53 16.94 25.21
CA PHE A 63 -11.63 15.93 24.65
C PHE A 63 -11.49 14.73 25.60
N LEU A 64 -11.62 13.51 25.06
CA LEU A 64 -11.50 12.25 25.81
C LEU A 64 -10.42 11.33 25.23
N ALA A 65 -9.97 10.35 26.01
CA ALA A 65 -8.78 9.55 25.72
C ALA A 65 -9.02 8.39 24.74
N SER A 66 -10.27 7.94 24.57
CA SER A 66 -10.61 6.83 23.69
C SER A 66 -12.02 6.95 23.08
N PRO A 67 -12.30 6.23 21.96
CA PRO A 67 -13.65 6.09 21.42
C PRO A 67 -14.66 5.55 22.44
N ALA A 68 -14.26 4.57 23.26
CA ALA A 68 -15.08 4.01 24.34
C ALA A 68 -15.47 5.07 25.39
N ASP A 69 -14.55 5.98 25.77
CA ASP A 69 -14.85 7.07 26.71
C ASP A 69 -15.85 8.08 26.13
N VAL A 70 -15.73 8.38 24.83
CA VAL A 70 -16.71 9.20 24.11
C VAL A 70 -18.07 8.53 24.13
N ALA A 71 -18.14 7.24 23.78
CA ALA A 71 -19.38 6.48 23.76
C ALA A 71 -20.08 6.46 25.12
N ARG A 72 -19.33 6.18 26.20
CA ARG A 72 -19.85 6.11 27.58
C ARG A 72 -20.49 7.41 28.07
N SER A 73 -20.09 8.53 27.48
CA SER A 73 -20.53 9.85 27.92
C SER A 73 -21.49 10.54 26.95
N SER A 74 -22.02 9.79 25.99
CA SER A 74 -22.85 10.31 24.89
C SER A 74 -24.14 9.51 24.74
N ASP A 75 -25.19 10.18 24.25
CA ASP A 75 -26.46 9.56 23.87
C ASP A 75 -26.47 9.25 22.36
N VAL A 76 -25.83 10.14 21.57
CA VAL A 76 -25.63 9.97 20.12
C VAL A 76 -24.15 10.07 19.83
N VAL A 77 -23.57 9.12 19.10
CA VAL A 77 -22.15 9.12 18.74
C VAL A 77 -22.00 9.13 17.22
N PHE A 78 -21.29 10.13 16.70
CA PHE A 78 -20.93 10.21 15.29
C PHE A 78 -19.52 9.67 15.06
N THR A 79 -19.33 8.95 13.96
CA THR A 79 -18.01 8.56 13.45
C THR A 79 -17.76 9.14 12.05
N MET A 80 -16.56 9.65 11.81
CA MET A 80 -16.11 10.07 10.47
C MET A 80 -14.60 9.87 10.29
N VAL A 81 -14.22 8.67 9.88
CA VAL A 81 -12.81 8.21 9.79
C VAL A 81 -12.37 7.96 8.34
N GLY A 82 -11.16 7.43 8.13
CA GLY A 82 -10.54 7.36 6.80
C GLY A 82 -11.00 6.17 5.95
N HIS A 83 -10.85 4.96 6.50
CA HIS A 83 -11.06 3.70 5.79
C HIS A 83 -12.07 2.77 6.49
N PRO A 84 -12.68 1.81 5.76
CA PRO A 84 -13.56 0.80 6.34
C PRO A 84 -12.93 0.00 7.49
N SER A 85 -11.63 -0.27 7.44
CA SER A 85 -10.89 -0.89 8.54
C SER A 85 -10.87 -0.02 9.80
N ASP A 86 -10.69 1.30 9.65
CA ASP A 86 -10.81 2.24 10.75
C ASP A 86 -12.23 2.21 11.34
N VAL A 87 -13.27 2.18 10.49
CA VAL A 87 -14.68 2.10 10.92
C VAL A 87 -14.90 0.86 11.77
N ARG A 88 -14.50 -0.32 11.28
CA ARG A 88 -14.61 -1.59 12.03
C ARG A 88 -13.87 -1.49 13.36
N SER A 89 -12.63 -1.02 13.39
CA SER A 89 -11.85 -0.92 14.64
C SER A 89 -12.48 0.05 15.65
N VAL A 90 -12.94 1.22 15.20
CA VAL A 90 -13.50 2.26 16.07
C VAL A 90 -14.86 1.87 16.62
N ILE A 91 -15.64 1.08 15.88
CA ILE A 91 -17.02 0.76 16.26
C ILE A 91 -17.13 -0.61 16.94
N LEU A 92 -16.53 -1.63 16.33
CA LEU A 92 -16.77 -3.04 16.65
C LEU A 92 -15.69 -3.67 17.54
N ASP A 93 -14.58 -2.98 17.82
CA ASP A 93 -13.57 -3.54 18.74
C ASP A 93 -14.22 -3.88 20.10
N PRO A 94 -14.10 -5.13 20.58
CA PRO A 94 -14.82 -5.59 21.77
C PRO A 94 -14.50 -4.80 23.04
N THR A 95 -13.33 -4.18 23.11
CA THR A 95 -12.82 -3.52 24.32
C THR A 95 -12.83 -2.00 24.20
N THR A 96 -12.40 -1.48 23.07
CA THR A 96 -12.14 -0.05 22.82
C THR A 96 -13.13 0.59 21.85
N GLY A 97 -13.97 -0.21 21.18
CA GLY A 97 -14.91 0.26 20.18
C GLY A 97 -16.10 1.02 20.79
N VAL A 98 -16.77 1.84 19.99
CA VAL A 98 -17.95 2.61 20.41
C VAL A 98 -19.02 1.70 20.99
N LEU A 99 -19.34 0.60 20.31
CA LEU A 99 -20.36 -0.32 20.79
C LEU A 99 -19.95 -1.06 22.07
N SER A 100 -18.68 -1.06 22.49
CA SER A 100 -18.28 -1.68 23.78
C SER A 100 -18.80 -0.89 25.00
N SER A 101 -19.04 0.42 24.83
CA SER A 101 -19.30 1.34 25.94
C SER A 101 -20.49 2.29 25.71
N LEU A 102 -21.16 2.21 24.56
CA LEU A 102 -22.38 2.96 24.29
C LEU A 102 -23.50 2.46 25.23
N CYS A 103 -24.20 3.39 25.88
CA CYS A 103 -25.29 3.05 26.80
C CYS A 103 -26.52 2.52 26.05
N ASP A 104 -27.34 1.71 26.74
CA ASP A 104 -28.62 1.22 26.23
C ASP A 104 -29.46 2.34 25.61
N ASN A 105 -30.09 2.04 24.48
CA ASN A 105 -30.82 2.96 23.60
C ASN A 105 -29.96 4.08 22.97
N GLY A 106 -28.63 4.03 23.11
CA GLY A 106 -27.73 4.95 22.44
C GLY A 106 -27.76 4.78 20.92
N VAL A 107 -27.46 5.87 20.20
CA VAL A 107 -27.50 5.90 18.73
C VAL A 107 -26.12 6.15 18.16
N LEU A 108 -25.62 5.21 17.37
CA LEU A 108 -24.42 5.37 16.57
C LEU A 108 -24.78 5.88 15.17
N VAL A 109 -24.07 6.89 14.68
CA VAL A 109 -24.23 7.46 13.34
C VAL A 109 -22.89 7.46 12.62
N ASP A 110 -22.70 6.57 11.65
CA ASP A 110 -21.46 6.54 10.86
C ASP A 110 -21.58 7.40 9.60
N CYS A 111 -20.89 8.54 9.59
CA CYS A 111 -20.79 9.45 8.45
C CYS A 111 -19.62 9.11 7.52
N THR A 112 -18.86 8.05 7.81
CA THR A 112 -17.76 7.57 6.96
C THR A 112 -18.29 6.95 5.67
N SER A 113 -17.57 7.13 4.56
CA SER A 113 -17.83 6.34 3.34
C SER A 113 -17.16 4.97 3.46
N SER A 114 -17.96 3.91 3.48
CA SER A 114 -17.58 2.54 3.82
C SER A 114 -18.40 1.49 3.04
N HIS A 115 -18.18 0.20 3.31
CA HIS A 115 -18.89 -0.89 2.63
C HIS A 115 -20.34 -1.04 3.15
N PRO A 116 -21.33 -1.29 2.27
CA PRO A 116 -22.70 -1.58 2.69
C PRO A 116 -22.83 -2.81 3.60
N THR A 117 -21.98 -3.82 3.40
CA THR A 117 -21.94 -5.04 4.22
C THR A 117 -21.51 -4.75 5.66
N LEU A 118 -20.50 -3.92 5.85
CA LEU A 118 -20.04 -3.50 7.17
C LEU A 118 -21.11 -2.68 7.91
N ALA A 119 -21.88 -1.83 7.21
CA ALA A 119 -22.99 -1.11 7.83
C ALA A 119 -24.09 -2.04 8.38
N ARG A 120 -24.38 -3.15 7.68
CA ARG A 120 -25.33 -4.18 8.16
C ARG A 120 -24.77 -4.95 9.35
N GLU A 121 -23.48 -5.30 9.32
CA GLU A 121 -22.79 -5.94 10.46
C GLU A 121 -22.87 -5.05 11.71
N ILE A 122 -22.63 -3.75 11.56
CA ILE A 122 -22.72 -2.77 12.66
C ILE A 122 -24.15 -2.67 13.18
N GLU A 123 -25.16 -2.66 12.30
CA GLU A 123 -26.57 -2.63 12.71
C GLU A 123 -26.93 -3.83 13.61
N GLU A 124 -26.53 -5.04 13.20
CA GLU A 124 -26.78 -6.25 13.98
C GLU A 124 -26.01 -6.24 15.31
N ALA A 125 -24.76 -5.79 15.32
CA ALA A 125 -23.98 -5.65 16.54
C ALA A 125 -24.57 -4.59 17.50
N ALA A 126 -25.13 -3.50 16.98
CA ALA A 126 -25.80 -2.48 17.78
C ALA A 126 -27.10 -3.03 18.40
N LYS A 127 -27.92 -3.72 17.61
CA LYS A 127 -29.15 -4.39 18.09
C LYS A 127 -28.87 -5.38 19.23
N ALA A 128 -27.81 -6.18 19.10
CA ALA A 128 -27.40 -7.13 20.14
C ALA A 128 -27.03 -6.46 21.48
N LYS A 129 -26.77 -5.15 21.48
CA LYS A 129 -26.48 -4.34 22.67
C LYS A 129 -27.60 -3.35 23.00
N SER A 130 -28.80 -3.57 22.51
CA SER A 130 -29.95 -2.67 22.71
C SER A 130 -29.66 -1.22 22.27
N CYS A 131 -28.83 -1.05 21.23
CA CYS A 131 -28.45 0.24 20.65
C CYS A 131 -28.94 0.34 19.20
N TRP A 132 -28.91 1.56 18.66
CA TRP A 132 -29.28 1.86 17.28
C TRP A 132 -28.04 2.22 16.46
N SER A 133 -28.08 1.93 15.16
CA SER A 133 -27.02 2.34 14.22
C SER A 133 -27.62 2.87 12.93
N ILE A 134 -27.11 4.00 12.45
CA ILE A 134 -27.45 4.64 11.16
C ILE A 134 -26.17 4.83 10.35
N ASP A 135 -26.13 4.30 9.13
CA ASP A 135 -25.09 4.67 8.15
C ASP A 135 -25.53 5.95 7.41
N ALA A 136 -24.84 7.06 7.66
CA ALA A 136 -25.19 8.39 7.16
C ALA A 136 -24.04 9.10 6.41
N PRO A 137 -23.42 8.48 5.39
CA PRO A 137 -22.39 9.14 4.60
C PRO A 137 -22.89 10.40 3.90
N VAL A 138 -21.98 11.34 3.66
CA VAL A 138 -22.32 12.71 3.22
C VAL A 138 -21.73 13.10 1.86
N SER A 139 -22.32 14.09 1.20
CA SER A 139 -21.84 14.69 -0.06
C SER A 139 -21.97 16.23 -0.01
N GLY A 140 -21.02 16.95 -0.62
CA GLY A 140 -20.99 18.42 -0.62
C GLY A 140 -19.60 19.07 -0.41
N ALA A 141 -18.55 18.27 -0.25
CA ALA A 141 -17.18 18.70 0.00
C ALA A 141 -17.02 19.54 1.28
N GLU A 142 -15.80 20.01 1.55
CA GLU A 142 -15.48 20.83 2.72
C GLU A 142 -16.35 22.09 2.81
N GLN A 143 -16.60 22.75 1.67
CA GLN A 143 -17.43 23.96 1.65
C GLN A 143 -18.87 23.67 2.08
N GLY A 144 -19.44 22.54 1.64
CA GLY A 144 -20.77 22.10 2.06
C GLY A 144 -20.83 21.83 3.56
N ALA A 145 -19.79 21.21 4.13
CA ALA A 145 -19.69 20.96 5.56
C ALA A 145 -19.59 22.27 6.36
N LYS A 146 -18.71 23.20 5.97
CA LYS A 146 -18.59 24.52 6.61
C LYS A 146 -19.89 25.32 6.56
N ASN A 147 -20.66 25.19 5.48
CA ASN A 147 -21.89 25.93 5.28
C ASN A 147 -23.14 25.26 5.89
N GLY A 148 -23.04 24.05 6.44
CA GLY A 148 -24.19 23.29 6.93
C GLY A 148 -25.16 22.87 5.83
N LYS A 149 -24.65 22.58 4.62
CA LYS A 149 -25.45 22.29 3.41
C LYS A 149 -25.11 20.95 2.78
N LEU A 150 -24.70 19.97 3.58
CA LEU A 150 -24.41 18.62 3.09
C LEU A 150 -25.69 17.91 2.62
N ALA A 151 -25.57 17.04 1.62
CA ALA A 151 -26.52 15.97 1.42
C ALA A 151 -26.11 14.78 2.29
N ILE A 152 -27.03 14.22 3.07
CA ILE A 152 -26.77 13.12 4.00
C ILE A 152 -27.63 11.91 3.58
N PHE A 153 -26.99 10.80 3.25
CA PHE A 153 -27.65 9.58 2.78
C PHE A 153 -27.82 8.63 3.96
N ALA A 154 -28.98 8.62 4.62
CA ALA A 154 -29.19 7.88 5.86
C ALA A 154 -29.85 6.50 5.60
N GLY A 155 -29.11 5.43 5.88
CA GLY A 155 -29.59 4.05 5.91
C GLY A 155 -29.81 3.55 7.34
N GLY A 156 -30.86 2.76 7.53
CA GLY A 156 -31.23 2.21 8.84
C GLY A 156 -32.72 2.37 9.12
N ASN A 157 -33.08 2.42 10.41
CA ASN A 157 -34.45 2.64 10.86
C ASN A 157 -34.90 4.08 10.55
N GLU A 158 -36.03 4.23 9.85
CA GLU A 158 -36.56 5.53 9.40
C GLU A 158 -36.95 6.45 10.57
N GLU A 159 -37.58 5.89 11.61
CA GLU A 159 -38.02 6.65 12.79
C GLU A 159 -36.82 7.18 13.60
N VAL A 160 -35.73 6.41 13.72
CA VAL A 160 -34.47 6.87 14.33
C VAL A 160 -33.86 8.03 13.53
N ILE A 161 -33.91 7.96 12.19
CA ILE A 161 -33.38 9.00 11.32
C ILE A 161 -34.19 10.29 11.46
N GLU A 162 -35.52 10.18 11.53
CA GLU A 162 -36.40 11.32 11.80
C GLU A 162 -36.18 11.89 13.20
N TRP A 163 -35.96 11.04 14.21
CA TRP A 163 -35.58 11.47 15.56
C TRP A 163 -34.25 12.23 15.59
N LEU A 164 -33.28 11.83 14.76
CA LEU A 164 -31.98 12.50 14.59
C LEU A 164 -32.05 13.83 13.82
N ARG A 165 -33.20 14.20 13.24
CA ARG A 165 -33.35 15.39 12.39
C ARG A 165 -32.79 16.69 13.03
N PRO A 166 -33.01 17.00 14.32
CA PRO A 166 -32.46 18.21 14.93
C PRO A 166 -30.92 18.29 14.91
N LEU A 167 -30.21 17.16 14.84
CA LEU A 167 -28.75 17.14 14.66
C LEU A 167 -28.37 17.20 13.18
N PHE A 168 -29.07 16.47 12.31
CA PHE A 168 -28.78 16.47 10.88
C PHE A 168 -28.99 17.84 10.24
N ASP A 169 -30.07 18.56 10.58
CA ASP A 169 -30.42 19.87 10.02
C ASP A 169 -29.37 20.95 10.30
N LEU A 170 -28.49 20.75 11.29
CA LEU A 170 -27.37 21.66 11.60
C LEU A 170 -26.23 21.57 10.58
N MET A 171 -26.10 20.43 9.89
CA MET A 171 -24.96 20.14 9.01
C MET A 171 -25.38 19.87 7.56
N GLY A 172 -26.65 19.54 7.32
CA GLY A 172 -27.16 19.25 6.00
C GLY A 172 -28.59 18.76 5.99
N LYS A 173 -29.00 18.16 4.88
CA LYS A 173 -30.32 17.57 4.70
C LYS A 173 -30.21 16.05 4.60
N ALA A 174 -30.70 15.35 5.63
CA ALA A 174 -30.82 13.91 5.63
C ALA A 174 -32.00 13.42 4.79
N ARG A 175 -31.77 12.30 4.09
CA ARG A 175 -32.83 11.53 3.44
C ARG A 175 -32.68 10.06 3.81
N TRP A 176 -33.81 9.44 4.12
CA TRP A 176 -33.86 8.00 4.30
C TRP A 176 -33.66 7.30 2.95
N MET A 177 -32.69 6.38 2.90
CA MET A 177 -32.31 5.64 1.70
C MET A 177 -32.76 4.18 1.74
N GLY A 178 -33.36 3.74 2.85
CA GLY A 178 -33.74 2.35 3.09
C GLY A 178 -33.06 1.78 4.34
N ARG A 179 -33.06 0.45 4.46
CA ARG A 179 -32.43 -0.30 5.56
C ARG A 179 -30.91 -0.08 5.65
N ALA A 180 -30.27 -0.60 6.69
CA ALA A 180 -28.83 -0.46 6.88
C ALA A 180 -28.00 -0.89 5.65
N GLY A 181 -26.97 -0.10 5.36
CA GLY A 181 -26.11 -0.19 4.18
C GLY A 181 -26.66 0.56 2.96
N SER A 182 -27.93 0.97 2.95
CA SER A 182 -28.49 1.73 1.82
C SER A 182 -27.92 3.14 1.72
N GLY A 183 -27.50 3.74 2.84
CA GLY A 183 -26.77 5.01 2.85
C GLY A 183 -25.40 4.87 2.19
N GLN A 184 -24.65 3.81 2.53
CA GLN A 184 -23.37 3.49 1.89
C GLN A 184 -23.51 3.19 0.39
N SER A 185 -24.48 2.37 -0.02
CA SER A 185 -24.75 2.11 -1.45
C SER A 185 -25.09 3.40 -2.20
N SER A 186 -25.88 4.29 -1.59
CA SER A 186 -26.20 5.60 -2.15
C SER A 186 -24.98 6.49 -2.29
N LYS A 187 -24.05 6.44 -1.32
CA LYS A 187 -22.80 7.17 -1.39
C LYS A 187 -21.91 6.65 -2.51
N ILE A 188 -21.78 5.33 -2.69
CA ILE A 188 -21.02 4.74 -3.81
C ILE A 188 -21.60 5.21 -5.15
N ALA A 189 -22.92 5.12 -5.32
CA ALA A 189 -23.59 5.62 -6.52
C ALA A 189 -23.33 7.12 -6.76
N ASN A 190 -23.38 7.94 -5.71
CA ASN A 190 -23.02 9.35 -5.78
C ASN A 190 -21.56 9.56 -6.23
N GLN A 191 -20.62 8.76 -5.72
CA GLN A 191 -19.20 8.91 -6.06
C GLN A 191 -18.91 8.50 -7.52
N ILE A 192 -19.67 7.56 -8.09
CA ILE A 192 -19.63 7.26 -9.53
C ILE A 192 -20.01 8.50 -10.35
N VAL A 193 -21.11 9.18 -9.98
CA VAL A 193 -21.57 10.41 -10.65
C VAL A 193 -20.55 11.55 -10.49
N VAL A 194 -20.00 11.73 -9.27
CA VAL A 194 -18.96 12.74 -9.01
C VAL A 194 -17.72 12.47 -9.86
N GLY A 195 -17.25 11.22 -9.93
CA GLY A 195 -16.12 10.83 -10.77
C GLY A 195 -16.35 11.16 -12.24
N ALA A 196 -17.50 10.74 -12.80
CA ALA A 196 -17.85 11.02 -14.19
C ALA A 196 -17.87 12.53 -14.51
N ASN A 197 -18.45 13.35 -13.63
CA ASN A 197 -18.48 14.80 -13.80
C ASN A 197 -17.08 15.42 -13.74
N LEU A 198 -16.21 14.93 -12.84
CA LEU A 198 -14.82 15.38 -12.75
C LEU A 198 -14.02 15.02 -14.00
N MET A 199 -14.19 13.81 -14.54
CA MET A 199 -13.57 13.37 -15.78
C MET A 199 -14.01 14.25 -16.96
N GLY A 200 -15.32 14.41 -17.16
CA GLY A 200 -15.85 15.22 -18.26
C GLY A 200 -15.39 16.69 -18.18
N MET A 201 -15.40 17.28 -16.97
CA MET A 201 -14.84 18.62 -16.74
C MET A 201 -13.35 18.66 -17.08
N SER A 202 -12.56 17.68 -16.63
CA SER A 202 -11.12 17.62 -16.84
C SER A 202 -10.74 17.53 -18.32
N GLU A 203 -11.40 16.67 -19.08
CA GLU A 203 -11.20 16.52 -20.52
C GLU A 203 -11.60 17.78 -21.28
N ALA A 204 -12.76 18.36 -20.96
CA ALA A 204 -13.24 19.58 -21.60
C ALA A 204 -12.28 20.76 -21.39
N MET A 205 -11.72 20.90 -20.18
CA MET A 205 -10.76 21.95 -19.86
C MET A 205 -9.44 21.80 -20.62
N VAL A 206 -8.94 20.56 -20.72
CA VAL A 206 -7.74 20.23 -21.50
C VAL A 206 -7.97 20.49 -23.01
N PHE A 207 -9.13 20.09 -23.52
CA PHE A 207 -9.49 20.33 -24.91
C PHE A 207 -9.59 21.84 -25.22
N ALA A 208 -10.29 22.60 -24.37
CA ALA A 208 -10.46 24.04 -24.52
C ALA A 208 -9.12 24.77 -24.58
N GLU A 209 -8.18 24.41 -23.70
CA GLU A 209 -6.81 24.97 -23.71
C GLU A 209 -6.08 24.64 -25.02
N LYS A 210 -6.16 23.39 -25.49
CA LYS A 210 -5.50 22.97 -26.74
C LYS A 210 -6.13 23.61 -27.99
N ALA A 211 -7.42 23.92 -27.93
CA ALA A 211 -8.16 24.65 -28.97
C ALA A 211 -7.92 26.17 -28.93
N GLY A 212 -7.14 26.69 -27.97
CA GLY A 212 -6.82 28.12 -27.84
C GLY A 212 -7.94 28.95 -27.21
N LEU A 213 -8.89 28.32 -26.51
CA LEU A 213 -9.95 29.05 -25.80
C LEU A 213 -9.43 29.65 -24.50
N GLU A 214 -9.93 30.84 -24.15
CA GLU A 214 -9.65 31.42 -22.83
C GLU A 214 -10.39 30.63 -21.75
N ARG A 215 -9.65 30.19 -20.75
CA ARG A 215 -10.07 29.16 -19.80
C ARG A 215 -11.23 29.63 -18.91
N ASN A 216 -11.17 30.85 -18.38
CA ASN A 216 -12.23 31.39 -17.52
C ASN A 216 -13.50 31.60 -18.34
N GLY A 217 -13.41 32.23 -19.50
CA GLY A 217 -14.54 32.51 -20.38
C GLY A 217 -15.24 31.24 -20.83
N PHE A 218 -14.49 30.20 -21.20
CA PHE A 218 -15.06 28.88 -21.50
C PHE A 218 -15.76 28.28 -20.27
N PHE A 219 -15.11 28.27 -19.12
CA PHE A 219 -15.69 27.74 -17.88
C PHE A 219 -16.99 28.46 -17.48
N GLU A 220 -16.99 29.79 -17.51
CA GLU A 220 -18.14 30.64 -17.19
C GLU A 220 -19.32 30.42 -18.16
N ALA A 221 -19.03 30.24 -19.45
CA ALA A 221 -20.05 29.92 -20.43
C ALA A 221 -20.68 28.54 -20.17
N VAL A 222 -19.85 27.51 -20.02
CA VAL A 222 -20.30 26.11 -19.90
C VAL A 222 -21.02 25.84 -18.59
N ARG A 223 -20.58 26.42 -17.46
CA ARG A 223 -21.18 26.18 -16.13
C ARG A 223 -22.65 26.61 -16.05
N SER A 224 -23.08 27.54 -16.90
CA SER A 224 -24.44 28.09 -16.92
C SER A 224 -25.40 27.32 -17.84
N GLY A 225 -24.88 26.47 -18.72
CA GLY A 225 -25.66 25.69 -19.68
C GLY A 225 -25.92 24.25 -19.22
N ALA A 226 -26.36 23.40 -20.15
CA ALA A 226 -26.73 22.01 -19.86
C ALA A 226 -25.58 21.14 -19.30
N ALA A 227 -24.33 21.54 -19.52
CA ALA A 227 -23.15 20.87 -18.98
C ALA A 227 -22.83 21.28 -17.52
N GLY A 228 -23.51 22.28 -16.97
CA GLY A 228 -23.31 22.75 -15.60
C GLY A 228 -23.61 21.65 -14.59
N THR A 229 -22.67 21.43 -13.66
CA THR A 229 -22.83 20.44 -12.58
C THR A 229 -22.44 21.03 -11.23
N LYS A 230 -22.91 20.42 -10.14
CA LYS A 230 -22.48 20.82 -8.79
C LYS A 230 -20.97 20.66 -8.58
N VAL A 231 -20.35 19.70 -9.27
CA VAL A 231 -18.89 19.51 -9.30
C VAL A 231 -18.20 20.73 -9.90
N MET A 232 -18.69 21.25 -11.03
CA MET A 232 -18.14 22.47 -11.65
C MET A 232 -18.31 23.69 -10.73
N GLU A 233 -19.45 23.84 -10.06
CA GLU A 233 -19.64 24.95 -9.11
C GLU A 233 -18.65 24.90 -7.93
N LEU A 234 -18.37 23.70 -7.41
CA LEU A 234 -17.51 23.53 -6.24
C LEU A 234 -16.02 23.57 -6.58
N PHE A 235 -15.64 23.05 -7.74
CA PHE A 235 -14.24 22.76 -8.06
C PHE A 235 -13.74 23.42 -9.34
N GLY A 236 -14.62 23.86 -10.23
CA GLY A 236 -14.23 24.37 -11.54
C GLY A 236 -13.36 25.62 -11.46
N GLY A 237 -13.72 26.59 -10.62
CA GLY A 237 -12.88 27.77 -10.36
C GLY A 237 -11.48 27.39 -9.85
N LYS A 238 -11.39 26.42 -8.93
CA LYS A 238 -10.11 25.90 -8.43
C LYS A 238 -9.28 25.24 -9.53
N VAL A 239 -9.91 24.49 -10.43
CA VAL A 239 -9.23 23.90 -11.60
C VAL A 239 -8.72 24.97 -12.56
N VAL A 240 -9.49 26.05 -12.76
CA VAL A 240 -9.09 27.18 -13.59
C VAL A 240 -7.87 27.89 -12.98
N GLU A 241 -7.90 28.15 -11.68
CA GLU A 241 -6.83 28.76 -10.88
C GLU A 241 -5.64 27.83 -10.63
N ARG A 242 -5.81 26.53 -10.90
CA ARG A 242 -4.83 25.46 -10.61
C ARG A 242 -4.54 25.30 -9.11
N ASP A 243 -5.52 25.59 -8.27
CA ASP A 243 -5.54 25.22 -6.87
C ASP A 243 -6.00 23.77 -6.74
N TYR A 244 -5.09 22.86 -6.39
CA TYR A 244 -5.40 21.45 -6.13
C TYR A 244 -5.26 21.07 -4.65
N GLU A 245 -5.22 22.06 -3.75
CA GLU A 245 -5.12 21.80 -2.30
C GLU A 245 -6.28 20.92 -1.81
N ALA A 246 -5.96 20.11 -0.80
CA ALA A 246 -6.82 19.05 -0.31
C ALA A 246 -8.07 19.54 0.43
N GLY A 247 -9.25 19.29 -0.14
CA GLY A 247 -10.55 19.29 0.58
C GLY A 247 -11.29 17.94 0.53
N ALA A 248 -10.96 17.11 -0.45
CA ALA A 248 -11.38 15.71 -0.60
C ALA A 248 -10.25 14.98 -1.33
N LEU A 249 -9.65 13.96 -0.74
CA LEU A 249 -8.42 13.37 -1.26
C LEU A 249 -8.67 12.42 -2.44
N ALA A 250 -7.77 12.44 -3.43
CA ALA A 250 -7.82 11.51 -4.56
C ALA A 250 -7.77 10.04 -4.12
N GLU A 251 -7.02 9.71 -3.07
CA GLU A 251 -6.98 8.35 -2.51
C GLU A 251 -8.36 7.85 -2.03
N TYR A 252 -9.23 8.75 -1.56
CA TYR A 252 -10.59 8.39 -1.15
C TYR A 252 -11.50 8.13 -2.36
N MET A 253 -11.28 8.78 -3.50
CA MET A 253 -11.99 8.41 -4.73
C MET A 253 -11.59 7.03 -5.23
N VAL A 254 -10.31 6.66 -5.15
CA VAL A 254 -9.86 5.30 -5.50
C VAL A 254 -10.56 4.26 -4.63
N LYS A 255 -10.64 4.53 -3.32
CA LYS A 255 -11.37 3.70 -2.36
C LYS A 255 -12.86 3.60 -2.73
N ASP A 256 -13.55 4.72 -2.83
CA ASP A 256 -15.01 4.76 -3.04
C ASP A 256 -15.44 4.11 -4.36
N LEU A 257 -14.70 4.37 -5.45
CA LEU A 257 -14.95 3.73 -6.73
C LEU A 257 -14.58 2.24 -6.71
N GLY A 258 -13.56 1.85 -5.93
CA GLY A 258 -13.20 0.46 -5.70
C GLY A 258 -14.35 -0.32 -5.08
N MET A 259 -14.94 0.21 -3.99
CA MET A 259 -16.07 -0.42 -3.32
C MET A 259 -17.26 -0.68 -4.26
N GLY A 260 -17.50 0.18 -5.25
CA GLY A 260 -18.56 -0.04 -6.24
C GLY A 260 -18.21 -1.04 -7.33
N LEU A 261 -16.93 -1.22 -7.65
CA LEU A 261 -16.46 -2.19 -8.65
C LEU A 261 -16.31 -3.60 -8.07
N ASP A 262 -16.17 -3.71 -6.75
CA ASP A 262 -16.14 -4.98 -6.02
C ASP A 262 -17.55 -5.61 -5.87
N GLU A 263 -18.63 -4.89 -6.23
CA GLU A 263 -20.00 -5.40 -6.20
C GLU A 263 -20.24 -6.40 -7.34
N GLU A 264 -20.56 -7.64 -6.99
CA GLU A 264 -20.74 -8.74 -7.94
C GLU A 264 -21.87 -8.46 -8.96
N GLY A 265 -21.63 -8.85 -10.21
CA GLY A 265 -22.61 -8.74 -11.30
C GLY A 265 -22.82 -7.33 -11.84
N MET A 266 -22.12 -6.31 -11.32
CA MET A 266 -22.20 -4.94 -11.82
C MET A 266 -21.14 -4.65 -12.90
N VAL A 267 -21.59 -4.14 -14.05
CA VAL A 267 -20.71 -3.71 -15.14
C VAL A 267 -20.71 -2.18 -15.21
N LEU A 268 -19.66 -1.56 -14.65
CA LEU A 268 -19.55 -0.11 -14.49
C LEU A 268 -18.32 0.46 -15.23
N PRO A 269 -18.31 0.48 -16.58
CA PRO A 269 -17.13 0.82 -17.36
C PRO A 269 -16.63 2.25 -17.10
N GLY A 270 -17.55 3.21 -16.92
CA GLY A 270 -17.20 4.58 -16.58
C GLY A 270 -16.56 4.71 -15.19
N ALA A 271 -17.01 3.93 -14.21
CA ALA A 271 -16.43 3.91 -12.86
C ALA A 271 -15.04 3.24 -12.89
N ALA A 272 -14.88 2.15 -13.66
CA ALA A 272 -13.61 1.47 -13.84
C ALA A 272 -12.54 2.39 -14.42
N LEU A 273 -12.88 3.11 -15.51
CA LEU A 273 -11.98 4.10 -16.12
C LEU A 273 -11.67 5.24 -15.14
N ASN A 274 -12.67 5.80 -14.46
CA ASN A 274 -12.46 6.85 -13.47
C ASN A 274 -11.50 6.40 -12.36
N ARG A 275 -11.69 5.18 -11.83
CA ARG A 275 -10.81 4.62 -10.81
C ARG A 275 -9.37 4.52 -11.31
N GLN A 276 -9.16 4.07 -12.55
CA GLN A 276 -7.82 4.02 -13.15
C GLN A 276 -7.16 5.40 -13.22
N LEU A 277 -7.92 6.46 -13.56
CA LEU A 277 -7.39 7.82 -13.61
C LEU A 277 -7.04 8.36 -12.21
N PHE A 278 -7.88 8.13 -11.20
CA PHE A 278 -7.55 8.49 -9.82
C PHE A 278 -6.39 7.66 -9.25
N MET A 279 -6.29 6.37 -9.60
CA MET A 279 -5.10 5.57 -9.31
C MET A 279 -3.87 6.16 -10.00
N GLY A 280 -4.04 6.70 -11.21
CA GLY A 280 -3.05 7.53 -11.89
C GLY A 280 -2.58 8.69 -11.00
N MET A 281 -3.49 9.49 -10.44
CA MET A 281 -3.11 10.56 -9.49
C MET A 281 -2.31 10.02 -8.30
N VAL A 282 -2.77 8.95 -7.66
CA VAL A 282 -2.11 8.35 -6.49
C VAL A 282 -0.71 7.84 -6.83
N ALA A 283 -0.59 7.07 -7.92
CA ALA A 283 0.69 6.62 -8.47
C ALA A 283 1.58 7.78 -8.90
N ASN A 284 1.00 8.98 -9.05
CA ASN A 284 1.69 10.22 -9.33
C ASN A 284 2.16 11.05 -8.14
N GLY A 285 1.99 10.55 -6.91
CA GLY A 285 2.29 11.31 -5.70
C GLY A 285 1.23 12.38 -5.39
N ASP A 286 0.19 12.47 -6.22
CA ASP A 286 -0.93 13.41 -6.07
C ASP A 286 -2.07 12.81 -5.26
N GLY A 287 -1.87 11.68 -4.58
CA GLY A 287 -2.90 11.03 -3.78
C GLY A 287 -3.48 11.94 -2.68
N LYS A 288 -2.67 12.91 -2.24
CA LYS A 288 -3.05 13.94 -1.27
C LYS A 288 -3.64 15.21 -1.88
N LEU A 289 -3.73 15.34 -3.21
CA LEU A 289 -4.42 16.46 -3.84
C LEU A 289 -5.94 16.28 -3.78
N GLY A 290 -6.65 17.39 -3.98
CA GLY A 290 -8.09 17.38 -4.16
C GLY A 290 -8.53 16.51 -5.34
N ILE A 291 -9.71 15.90 -5.28
CA ILE A 291 -10.29 15.10 -6.37
C ILE A 291 -10.38 15.86 -7.71
N HIS A 292 -10.45 17.20 -7.64
CA HIS A 292 -10.45 18.08 -8.81
C HIS A 292 -9.07 18.23 -9.48
N GLY A 293 -8.01 17.73 -8.85
CA GLY A 293 -6.71 17.53 -9.46
C GLY A 293 -6.70 16.46 -10.57
N LEU A 294 -7.81 15.77 -10.83
CA LEU A 294 -7.92 14.78 -11.92
C LEU A 294 -7.47 15.34 -13.28
N VAL A 295 -7.69 16.64 -13.52
CA VAL A 295 -7.21 17.36 -14.71
C VAL A 295 -5.71 17.18 -14.96
N THR A 296 -4.91 17.03 -13.91
CA THR A 296 -3.46 16.82 -14.02
C THR A 296 -3.11 15.52 -14.73
N VAL A 297 -3.95 14.49 -14.62
CA VAL A 297 -3.77 13.22 -15.35
C VAL A 297 -4.01 13.43 -16.84
N MET A 298 -5.06 14.18 -17.19
CA MET A 298 -5.36 14.51 -18.60
C MET A 298 -4.28 15.39 -19.22
N GLU A 299 -3.77 16.37 -18.47
CA GLU A 299 -2.65 17.22 -18.90
C GLU A 299 -1.39 16.40 -19.16
N ARG A 300 -1.08 15.41 -18.30
CA ARG A 300 0.07 14.50 -18.48
C ARG A 300 -0.10 13.62 -19.71
N MET A 301 -1.27 12.99 -19.87
CA MET A 301 -1.55 12.13 -21.03
C MET A 301 -1.46 12.88 -22.37
N ASN A 302 -1.72 14.19 -22.36
CA ASN A 302 -1.67 15.03 -23.55
C ASN A 302 -0.36 15.82 -23.72
N ASN A 303 0.65 15.60 -22.86
CA ASN A 303 1.90 16.34 -22.84
C ASN A 303 1.72 17.87 -22.78
N ILE A 304 0.61 18.34 -22.18
CA ILE A 304 0.32 19.78 -22.07
C ILE A 304 1.23 20.43 -21.04
N ARG A 305 1.72 19.65 -20.05
CA ARG A 305 2.68 20.13 -19.06
C ARG A 305 3.69 19.07 -18.61
N ASN A 306 4.97 19.48 -18.61
CA ASN A 306 5.99 18.95 -17.69
C ASN A 306 5.81 19.62 -16.32
N VAL A 307 4.81 19.22 -15.53
CA VAL A 307 4.71 19.71 -14.14
C VAL A 307 5.75 18.95 -13.31
N SER A 308 6.86 19.61 -13.00
CA SER A 308 7.76 19.14 -11.94
C SER A 308 6.99 19.13 -10.61
N PRO A 309 7.07 18.08 -9.77
CA PRO A 309 6.39 18.04 -8.49
C PRO A 309 6.75 19.25 -7.61
N PRO A 310 5.82 19.79 -6.79
CA PRO A 310 6.04 20.99 -5.97
C PRO A 310 7.28 20.94 -5.07
N TYR A 311 7.72 19.75 -4.66
CA TYR A 311 8.94 19.55 -3.88
C TYR A 311 10.23 19.97 -4.61
N LEU A 312 10.23 20.04 -5.94
CA LEU A 312 11.37 20.54 -6.73
C LEU A 312 11.43 22.07 -6.81
N GLN A 313 10.41 22.82 -6.37
CA GLN A 313 10.43 24.28 -6.38
C GLN A 313 11.01 24.90 -5.10
N THR A 314 11.14 24.12 -4.03
CA THR A 314 11.61 24.61 -2.72
C THR A 314 13.13 24.73 -2.57
N SER A 315 13.94 24.38 -3.59
CA SER A 315 15.40 24.50 -3.51
C SER A 315 16.02 25.68 -4.30
N LEU A 316 15.20 26.55 -4.91
CA LEU A 316 15.70 27.70 -5.70
C LEU A 316 15.15 29.07 -5.31
N GLN A 317 14.44 29.21 -4.17
CA GLN A 317 14.09 30.52 -3.64
C GLN A 317 14.83 30.79 -2.32
N GLY A 318 16.06 31.30 -2.46
CA GLY A 318 16.70 32.07 -1.38
C GLY A 318 15.90 33.35 -1.08
N PRO A 319 16.07 33.95 0.11
CA PRO A 319 15.25 35.08 0.56
C PRO A 319 15.39 36.28 -0.38
N LYS A 320 14.24 36.83 -0.79
CA LYS A 320 14.13 38.07 -1.58
C LYS A 320 14.64 39.26 -0.76
N ASN A 321 15.91 39.62 -0.93
CA ASN A 321 16.39 40.95 -0.59
C ASN A 321 16.57 41.78 -1.86
N HIS A 322 15.78 42.85 -1.95
CA HIS A 322 15.96 43.92 -2.92
C HIS A 322 17.28 44.64 -2.68
N ARG A 323 18.25 44.49 -3.60
CA ARG A 323 19.20 45.52 -4.11
C ARG A 323 20.26 44.82 -4.97
N GLY A 324 20.55 45.40 -6.14
CA GLY A 324 21.71 45.05 -6.97
C GLY A 324 21.42 44.05 -8.10
N ARG A 325 20.86 44.54 -9.21
CA ARG A 325 21.25 44.06 -10.54
C ARG A 325 22.60 44.68 -10.86
N GLU A 326 23.39 43.96 -11.66
CA GLU A 326 24.76 44.25 -12.14
C GLU A 326 25.84 43.46 -11.38
N ASP A 327 26.74 42.85 -12.16
CA ASP A 327 27.90 42.02 -11.79
C ASP A 327 27.67 40.54 -11.42
N MET A 328 27.36 39.73 -12.43
CA MET A 328 27.95 38.37 -12.59
C MET A 328 27.68 37.82 -13.99
N ALA A 329 28.15 38.58 -14.98
CA ALA A 329 28.32 38.10 -16.37
C ALA A 329 29.79 38.25 -16.76
N LEU A 330 30.72 37.74 -15.93
CA LEU A 330 32.14 37.65 -16.25
C LEU A 330 32.81 36.70 -15.23
N GLY A 331 32.83 35.39 -15.51
CA GLY A 331 33.41 34.44 -14.54
C GLY A 331 33.37 32.95 -14.88
N VAL A 332 33.07 32.53 -16.12
CA VAL A 332 33.05 31.09 -16.50
C VAL A 332 34.07 30.79 -17.61
N ALA A 333 35.15 31.56 -17.69
CA ALA A 333 36.26 31.28 -18.58
C ALA A 333 37.58 31.74 -17.96
N LYS A 334 38.11 30.95 -17.02
CA LYS A 334 39.55 30.89 -16.69
C LYS A 334 39.86 29.75 -15.70
N LEU A 335 40.87 28.98 -16.08
CA LEU A 335 41.64 27.98 -15.32
C LEU A 335 41.07 26.56 -15.14
N VAL A 336 41.36 25.74 -16.14
CA VAL A 336 42.05 24.45 -15.94
C VAL A 336 43.48 24.73 -15.45
N ALA A 337 43.95 24.03 -14.41
CA ALA A 337 45.33 23.59 -14.12
C ALA A 337 45.75 23.75 -12.64
N PHE A 338 46.55 22.77 -12.16
CA PHE A 338 47.17 22.57 -10.83
C PHE A 338 46.27 21.91 -9.76
N ALA A 339 46.66 20.84 -9.05
CA ALA A 339 47.94 20.15 -8.93
C ALA A 339 47.74 18.68 -8.47
N ILE A 340 48.59 17.80 -9.01
CA ILE A 340 48.98 16.49 -8.46
C ILE A 340 49.94 16.75 -7.28
N PRO A 341 50.02 15.85 -6.28
CA PRO A 341 51.34 15.42 -5.86
C PRO A 341 51.47 13.89 -5.78
N SER A 342 52.54 13.40 -6.38
CA SER A 342 53.06 12.04 -6.26
C SER A 342 54.43 12.04 -5.58
N CYS A 343 54.76 10.87 -5.00
CA CYS A 343 56.05 10.41 -4.45
C CYS A 343 56.41 10.89 -3.03
N SER A 344 56.83 10.04 -2.08
CA SER A 344 57.81 8.97 -2.22
C SER A 344 57.81 7.98 -1.04
N THR A 345 58.48 6.86 -1.27
CA THR A 345 58.70 5.70 -0.43
C THR A 345 59.59 5.98 0.79
N LYS A 346 59.33 5.27 1.90
CA LYS A 346 60.37 4.78 2.82
C LYS A 346 59.85 3.61 3.66
N SER A 347 60.58 2.51 3.59
CA SER A 347 60.51 1.33 4.45
C SER A 347 60.93 1.66 5.88
N HIS A 348 60.27 1.08 6.89
CA HIS A 348 60.93 0.51 8.08
C HIS A 348 60.02 -0.51 8.77
N SER A 349 60.65 -1.63 9.13
CA SER A 349 60.18 -2.71 10.00
C SER A 349 60.12 -2.29 11.47
N SER A 350 59.12 -2.77 12.22
CA SER A 350 59.29 -3.32 13.58
C SER A 350 57.94 -3.66 14.25
N SER A 351 57.74 -4.97 14.46
CA SER A 351 57.23 -5.65 15.66
C SER A 351 56.11 -5.04 16.54
N SER A 352 55.04 -5.84 16.65
CA SER A 352 54.28 -6.24 17.85
C SER A 352 53.71 -5.16 18.79
N LEU A 353 52.39 -5.18 18.95
CA LEU A 353 51.75 -5.29 20.27
C LEU A 353 50.27 -5.68 20.13
N LEU A 354 49.92 -6.75 20.84
CA LEU A 354 48.58 -7.25 21.10
C LEU A 354 47.70 -6.16 21.73
N LEU A 355 46.43 -6.11 21.35
CA LEU A 355 45.33 -5.73 22.24
C LEU A 355 44.02 -6.33 21.71
N GLN A 356 43.52 -7.30 22.48
CA GLN A 356 42.21 -7.93 22.35
C GLN A 356 41.12 -6.98 22.87
N HIS A 357 39.96 -6.95 22.20
CA HIS A 357 38.64 -6.75 22.81
C HIS A 357 37.58 -7.26 21.81
N ASN A 358 37.06 -8.47 22.02
CA ASN A 358 35.82 -8.80 22.75
C ASN A 358 34.55 -8.44 21.96
N ASP A 359 34.10 -9.46 21.23
CA ASP A 359 32.83 -9.56 20.52
C ASP A 359 31.78 -10.17 21.48
N PRO A 360 30.68 -9.48 21.83
CA PRO A 360 29.68 -10.03 22.74
C PRO A 360 28.46 -10.46 21.92
N LEU A 361 28.27 -11.77 21.65
CA LEU A 361 26.96 -12.40 21.37
C LEU A 361 27.07 -13.92 21.14
N LEU A 362 27.72 -14.64 22.06
CA LEU A 362 27.65 -16.11 22.12
C LEU A 362 27.47 -16.57 23.56
N GLY A 363 26.23 -16.87 23.92
CA GLY A 363 25.91 -17.45 25.21
C GLY A 363 24.42 -17.65 25.36
N LEU A 364 23.97 -18.89 25.13
CA LEU A 364 22.97 -19.63 25.92
C LEU A 364 22.61 -20.93 25.17
N ARG A 365 23.22 -22.05 25.59
CA ARG A 365 22.77 -23.43 25.27
C ARG A 365 21.94 -23.96 26.44
N PRO A 366 20.81 -24.65 26.21
CA PRO A 366 20.23 -25.55 27.21
C PRO A 366 20.73 -27.01 27.02
N PRO A 367 20.56 -27.88 28.02
CA PRO A 367 21.31 -29.13 28.15
C PRO A 367 20.69 -30.30 27.37
N PHE A 368 21.56 -31.17 26.85
CA PHE A 368 21.25 -32.45 26.25
C PHE A 368 21.06 -33.53 27.33
N ASN A 369 19.94 -34.28 27.27
CA ASN A 369 19.92 -35.70 27.61
C ASN A 369 18.59 -36.37 27.20
N SER A 370 18.63 -37.25 26.20
CA SER A 370 18.32 -38.68 26.39
C SER A 370 18.58 -39.45 25.10
N ARG A 371 19.13 -40.65 25.27
CA ARG A 371 19.50 -41.58 24.20
C ARG A 371 18.25 -42.08 23.48
N GLN A 372 18.16 -41.87 22.16
CA GLN A 372 17.36 -42.72 21.30
C GLN A 372 18.20 -43.25 20.13
N THR A 373 18.14 -44.56 20.01
CA THR A 373 18.78 -45.43 19.04
C THR A 373 18.50 -45.00 17.61
N VAL A 374 19.58 -44.76 16.84
CA VAL A 374 19.54 -44.53 15.39
C VAL A 374 19.05 -45.80 14.70
N ARG A 375 17.76 -45.85 14.37
CA ARG A 375 17.23 -46.77 13.36
C ARG A 375 17.48 -46.16 11.98
N ARG A 376 18.34 -46.81 11.18
CA ARG A 376 18.46 -46.55 9.74
C ARG A 376 17.11 -46.83 9.07
N ALA A 377 16.40 -45.78 8.69
CA ALA A 377 15.29 -45.81 7.75
C ALA A 377 15.83 -45.64 6.31
N PRO A 378 15.19 -46.23 5.29
CA PRO A 378 15.75 -46.31 3.94
C PRO A 378 15.76 -44.93 3.25
N ARG A 379 16.89 -44.61 2.59
CA ARG A 379 17.01 -43.49 1.65
C ARG A 379 15.96 -43.64 0.54
N ALA A 380 14.84 -42.93 0.66
CA ALA A 380 13.99 -42.61 -0.48
C ALA A 380 14.52 -41.31 -1.09
N SER A 381 15.27 -41.42 -2.20
CA SER A 381 15.70 -40.26 -2.98
C SER A 381 14.48 -39.66 -3.68
N LEU A 382 13.88 -38.63 -3.09
CA LEU A 382 12.94 -37.74 -3.76
C LEU A 382 13.66 -36.46 -4.24
N SER A 383 14.92 -36.57 -4.68
CA SER A 383 15.63 -35.45 -5.29
C SER A 383 15.04 -35.23 -6.68
N THR A 384 14.17 -34.24 -6.83
CA THR A 384 13.82 -33.73 -8.15
C THR A 384 15.10 -33.30 -8.85
N PRO A 385 15.37 -33.71 -10.10
CA PRO A 385 16.62 -33.37 -10.76
C PRO A 385 16.83 -31.85 -10.78
N LYS A 386 18.05 -31.39 -10.53
CA LYS A 386 18.44 -29.97 -10.61
C LYS A 386 17.95 -29.29 -11.90
N GLU A 387 17.94 -30.04 -13.00
CA GLU A 387 17.39 -29.62 -14.30
C GLU A 387 15.91 -29.21 -14.25
N SER A 388 15.09 -29.88 -13.43
CA SER A 388 13.67 -29.57 -13.29
C SER A 388 13.43 -28.23 -12.59
N VAL A 389 14.22 -27.92 -11.55
CA VAL A 389 14.21 -26.63 -10.85
C VAL A 389 14.66 -25.52 -11.81
N LEU A 390 15.74 -25.78 -12.56
CA LEU A 390 16.29 -24.81 -13.50
C LEU A 390 15.50 -24.70 -14.82
N ARG A 391 14.49 -25.53 -15.06
CA ARG A 391 13.77 -25.58 -16.34
C ARG A 391 13.19 -24.24 -16.76
N ALA A 392 12.45 -23.59 -15.87
CA ALA A 392 11.83 -22.30 -16.17
C ALA A 392 12.87 -21.19 -16.41
N PHE A 393 14.02 -21.26 -15.72
CA PHE A 393 15.13 -20.33 -15.94
C PHE A 393 15.79 -20.56 -17.30
N ASN A 394 16.05 -21.81 -17.67
CA ASN A 394 16.60 -22.16 -18.99
C ASN A 394 15.68 -21.74 -20.13
N GLU A 395 14.36 -21.82 -19.92
CA GLU A 395 13.33 -21.35 -20.85
C GLU A 395 13.10 -19.82 -20.77
N ARG A 396 13.89 -19.10 -19.95
CA ARG A 396 13.83 -17.64 -19.73
C ARG A 396 12.45 -17.12 -19.33
N ARG A 397 11.76 -17.89 -18.50
CA ARG A 397 10.39 -17.59 -18.06
C ARG A 397 10.20 -17.82 -16.56
N ALA A 398 11.28 -17.87 -15.78
CA ALA A 398 11.13 -18.07 -14.35
C ALA A 398 10.45 -16.85 -13.69
N LEU A 399 9.40 -17.11 -12.93
CA LEU A 399 8.75 -16.19 -12.00
C LEU A 399 8.82 -16.81 -10.61
N LYS A 400 9.58 -16.17 -9.70
CA LYS A 400 9.74 -16.56 -8.30
C LYS A 400 9.01 -15.57 -7.41
N ILE A 401 7.99 -16.03 -6.67
CA ILE A 401 7.26 -15.20 -5.70
C ILE A 401 7.94 -15.30 -4.34
N ILE A 402 8.32 -14.16 -3.77
CA ILE A 402 9.17 -14.06 -2.58
C ILE A 402 8.36 -13.58 -1.39
N SER A 403 8.17 -14.41 -0.37
CA SER A 403 7.45 -14.04 0.86
C SER A 403 8.27 -13.12 1.78
N GLY A 404 9.58 -13.30 1.80
CA GLY A 404 10.53 -12.54 2.63
C GLY A 404 11.24 -13.42 3.66
N LEU A 405 12.53 -13.15 3.87
CA LEU A 405 13.42 -13.99 4.69
C LEU A 405 13.08 -13.97 6.19
N GLN A 406 12.49 -12.88 6.69
CA GLN A 406 12.07 -12.72 8.09
C GLN A 406 10.59 -13.05 8.31
N ASN A 407 9.90 -13.58 7.31
CA ASN A 407 8.49 -13.89 7.41
C ASN A 407 8.28 -15.33 7.88
N PHE A 408 7.99 -15.48 9.17
CA PHE A 408 7.67 -16.76 9.81
C PHE A 408 6.18 -16.91 10.15
N ASP A 409 5.32 -16.03 9.62
CA ASP A 409 3.87 -16.13 9.77
C ASP A 409 3.33 -17.23 8.84
N LYS A 410 2.88 -18.34 9.43
CA LYS A 410 2.36 -19.51 8.70
C LYS A 410 1.14 -19.20 7.84
N GLU A 411 0.23 -18.33 8.30
CA GLU A 411 -0.98 -17.99 7.54
C GLU A 411 -0.66 -17.11 6.34
N ASN A 412 0.24 -16.14 6.54
CA ASN A 412 0.72 -15.31 5.45
C ASN A 412 1.50 -16.12 4.41
N ILE A 413 2.42 -17.00 4.86
CA ILE A 413 3.17 -17.90 3.98
C ILE A 413 2.22 -18.81 3.18
N ALA A 414 1.22 -19.40 3.83
CA ALA A 414 0.23 -20.21 3.13
C ALA A 414 -0.51 -19.42 2.04
N SER A 415 -0.82 -18.15 2.30
CA SER A 415 -1.46 -17.25 1.32
C SER A 415 -0.52 -16.92 0.16
N VAL A 416 0.75 -16.60 0.41
CA VAL A 416 1.76 -16.32 -0.62
C VAL A 416 2.00 -17.54 -1.50
N VAL A 417 2.17 -18.72 -0.89
CA VAL A 417 2.38 -19.99 -1.62
C VAL A 417 1.16 -20.32 -2.48
N THR A 418 -0.05 -20.20 -1.92
CA THR A 418 -1.29 -20.43 -2.66
C THR A 418 -1.45 -19.45 -3.82
N ALA A 419 -1.10 -18.18 -3.60
CA ALA A 419 -1.16 -17.15 -4.63
C ALA A 419 -0.14 -17.39 -5.75
N ALA A 420 1.08 -17.82 -5.40
CA ALA A 420 2.12 -18.18 -6.35
C ALA A 420 1.65 -19.31 -7.27
N ASP A 421 1.11 -20.39 -6.69
CA ASP A 421 0.62 -21.54 -7.45
C ASP A 421 -0.56 -21.17 -8.37
N LYS A 422 -1.64 -20.63 -7.79
CA LYS A 422 -2.85 -20.28 -8.55
C LYS A 422 -2.65 -19.12 -9.52
N GLY A 423 -1.66 -18.26 -9.26
CA GLY A 423 -1.29 -17.15 -10.12
C GLY A 423 -0.40 -17.54 -11.30
N GLY A 424 0.11 -18.78 -11.35
CA GLY A 424 0.96 -19.24 -12.45
C GLY A 424 2.44 -18.88 -12.29
N ALA A 425 2.91 -18.68 -11.06
CA ALA A 425 4.35 -18.60 -10.79
C ALA A 425 5.05 -19.93 -11.10
N THR A 426 6.37 -19.88 -11.17
CA THR A 426 7.20 -21.06 -11.42
C THR A 426 7.93 -21.55 -10.19
N HIS A 427 8.10 -20.67 -9.20
CA HIS A 427 8.85 -20.92 -7.97
C HIS A 427 8.24 -20.10 -6.83
N VAL A 428 8.39 -20.58 -5.61
CA VAL A 428 8.12 -19.80 -4.39
C VAL A 428 9.36 -19.72 -3.53
N ASP A 429 9.57 -18.60 -2.85
CA ASP A 429 10.71 -18.35 -1.98
C ASP A 429 10.24 -17.89 -0.59
N ILE A 430 10.65 -18.64 0.42
CA ILE A 430 10.20 -18.49 1.81
C ILE A 430 11.40 -18.41 2.76
N ALA A 431 11.15 -18.02 4.01
CA ALA A 431 12.15 -18.06 5.06
C ALA A 431 12.68 -19.50 5.26
N CYS A 432 13.99 -19.61 5.55
CA CYS A 432 14.64 -20.91 5.73
C CYS A 432 14.27 -21.54 7.08
N ASP A 433 13.12 -22.21 7.11
CA ASP A 433 12.61 -22.94 8.27
C ASP A 433 11.97 -24.28 7.81
N PRO A 434 12.35 -25.43 8.40
CA PRO A 434 11.82 -26.73 8.00
C PRO A 434 10.29 -26.85 8.10
N GLU A 435 9.66 -26.25 9.12
CA GLU A 435 8.19 -26.34 9.27
C GLU A 435 7.46 -25.52 8.18
N LEU A 436 8.03 -24.37 7.79
CA LEU A 436 7.50 -23.57 6.68
C LEU A 436 7.67 -24.29 5.34
N VAL A 437 8.78 -25.00 5.14
CA VAL A 437 8.99 -25.82 3.94
C VAL A 437 7.96 -26.94 3.86
N GLU A 438 7.75 -27.69 4.95
CA GLU A 438 6.74 -28.74 4.98
C GLU A 438 5.33 -28.20 4.71
N LEU A 439 5.01 -27.01 5.20
CA LEU A 439 3.76 -26.33 4.90
C LEU A 439 3.67 -25.98 3.41
N ALA A 440 4.70 -25.35 2.84
CA ALA A 440 4.71 -24.95 1.43
C ALA A 440 4.56 -26.16 0.49
N VAL A 441 5.31 -27.23 0.73
CA VAL A 441 5.26 -28.48 -0.07
C VAL A 441 3.88 -29.15 -0.02
N LYS A 442 3.11 -28.95 1.07
CA LYS A 442 1.71 -29.45 1.14
C LYS A 442 0.74 -28.59 0.32
N LEU A 443 1.06 -27.33 0.08
CA LEU A 443 0.18 -26.35 -0.57
C LEU A 443 0.46 -26.19 -2.06
N THR A 444 1.67 -26.49 -2.52
CA THR A 444 2.05 -26.31 -3.92
C THR A 444 2.92 -27.42 -4.48
N SER A 445 2.87 -27.59 -5.80
CA SER A 445 3.81 -28.41 -6.57
C SER A 445 4.97 -27.61 -7.16
N LEU A 446 4.96 -26.28 -7.01
CA LEU A 446 6.06 -25.42 -7.45
C LEU A 446 7.34 -25.71 -6.66
N PRO A 447 8.52 -25.67 -7.29
CA PRO A 447 9.78 -25.75 -6.57
C PRO A 447 9.89 -24.71 -5.46
N VAL A 448 10.16 -25.19 -4.24
CA VAL A 448 10.32 -24.35 -3.04
C VAL A 448 11.78 -23.94 -2.89
N CYS A 449 12.01 -22.63 -2.92
CA CYS A 449 13.25 -21.96 -2.59
C CYS A 449 13.22 -21.49 -1.13
N VAL A 450 14.34 -21.60 -0.44
CA VAL A 450 14.51 -21.04 0.91
C VAL A 450 15.68 -20.06 0.95
N SER A 451 15.51 -18.95 1.65
CA SER A 451 16.52 -17.90 1.76
C SER A 451 17.11 -17.82 3.18
N SER A 452 18.45 -17.77 3.29
CA SER A 452 19.19 -17.61 4.56
C SER A 452 20.56 -16.97 4.32
N VAL A 453 21.17 -16.42 5.37
CA VAL A 453 22.60 -16.03 5.40
C VAL A 453 23.43 -16.96 6.29
N ASP A 454 22.83 -18.01 6.84
CA ASP A 454 23.46 -19.06 7.63
C ASP A 454 23.46 -20.38 6.81
N PRO A 455 24.62 -20.84 6.31
CA PRO A 455 24.73 -22.07 5.53
C PRO A 455 24.24 -23.32 6.27
N SER A 456 24.34 -23.34 7.60
CA SER A 456 23.97 -24.50 8.41
C SER A 456 22.45 -24.72 8.47
N ALA A 457 21.66 -23.66 8.28
CA ALA A 457 20.20 -23.72 8.29
C ALA A 457 19.61 -24.43 7.05
N PHE A 458 20.37 -24.50 5.94
CA PHE A 458 19.84 -25.04 4.69
C PHE A 458 19.66 -26.56 4.70
N ALA A 459 20.54 -27.32 5.37
CA ALA A 459 20.46 -28.78 5.34
C ALA A 459 19.11 -29.32 5.89
N PRO A 460 18.64 -28.87 7.07
CA PRO A 460 17.30 -29.21 7.56
C PRO A 460 16.16 -28.79 6.61
N ALA A 461 16.26 -27.62 5.98
CA ALA A 461 15.22 -27.14 5.06
C ALA A 461 15.17 -27.96 3.76
N VAL A 462 16.33 -28.39 3.23
CA VAL A 462 16.40 -29.30 2.08
C VAL A 462 15.87 -30.69 2.44
N GLU A 463 16.15 -31.19 3.65
CA GLU A 463 15.58 -32.45 4.16
C GLU A 463 14.05 -32.37 4.27
N ALA A 464 13.49 -31.20 4.62
CA ALA A 464 12.06 -30.94 4.66
C ALA A 464 11.40 -30.79 3.28
N GLY A 465 12.18 -30.65 2.20
CA GLY A 465 11.69 -30.64 0.83
C GLY A 465 12.06 -29.40 0.00
N ALA A 466 12.87 -28.47 0.53
CA ALA A 466 13.36 -27.35 -0.28
C ALA A 466 14.26 -27.85 -1.42
N GLN A 467 13.99 -27.39 -2.64
CA GLN A 467 14.69 -27.85 -3.85
C GLN A 467 15.73 -26.84 -4.34
N MET A 468 15.69 -25.63 -3.81
CA MET A 468 16.58 -24.52 -4.13
C MET A 468 16.91 -23.74 -2.86
N VAL A 469 18.14 -23.27 -2.75
CA VAL A 469 18.60 -22.43 -1.63
C VAL A 469 19.13 -21.11 -2.16
N GLU A 470 18.87 -20.04 -1.41
CA GLU A 470 19.34 -18.69 -1.71
C GLU A 470 20.18 -18.14 -0.56
N ILE A 471 21.41 -17.71 -0.87
CA ILE A 471 22.20 -16.83 0.00
C ILE A 471 21.87 -15.40 -0.39
N GLY A 472 21.05 -14.71 0.40
CA GLY A 472 20.58 -13.40 -0.03
C GLY A 472 19.47 -12.78 0.78
N ASN A 473 18.72 -11.90 0.10
CA ASN A 473 17.69 -11.03 0.66
C ASN A 473 18.22 -10.11 1.78
N TYR A 474 19.30 -9.38 1.46
CA TYR A 474 20.06 -8.58 2.42
C TYR A 474 19.33 -7.32 2.90
N ASP A 475 18.26 -6.91 2.21
CA ASP A 475 17.45 -5.73 2.54
C ASP A 475 17.08 -5.64 4.04
N SER A 476 16.68 -6.76 4.64
CA SER A 476 16.32 -6.84 6.07
C SER A 476 17.51 -6.64 7.02
N PHE A 477 18.72 -7.00 6.59
CA PHE A 477 19.95 -6.85 7.37
C PHE A 477 20.51 -5.42 7.27
N TYR A 478 20.34 -4.76 6.13
CA TYR A 478 20.75 -3.35 5.98
C TYR A 478 20.00 -2.43 6.96
N GLU A 479 18.74 -2.74 7.29
CA GLU A 479 17.97 -2.01 8.29
C GLU A 479 18.53 -2.18 9.72
N MET A 480 19.20 -3.29 9.98
CA MET A 480 19.93 -3.56 11.22
C MET A 480 21.36 -3.00 11.18
N GLY A 481 21.76 -2.30 10.11
CA GLY A 481 23.10 -1.77 9.91
C GLY A 481 24.15 -2.82 9.53
N ILE A 482 23.72 -4.04 9.17
CA ILE A 482 24.60 -5.14 8.77
C ILE A 482 24.79 -5.08 7.24
N GLN A 483 26.04 -5.12 6.79
CA GLN A 483 26.40 -5.20 5.37
C GLN A 483 27.25 -6.45 5.12
N PHE A 484 27.13 -7.00 3.92
CA PHE A 484 27.89 -8.17 3.49
C PHE A 484 28.94 -7.76 2.46
N SER A 485 30.21 -7.98 2.79
CA SER A 485 31.31 -7.78 1.87
C SER A 485 31.39 -8.90 0.82
N PRO A 486 31.97 -8.65 -0.37
CA PRO A 486 32.22 -9.67 -1.38
C PRO A 486 32.89 -10.94 -0.81
N ASP A 487 33.91 -10.78 0.04
CA ASP A 487 34.62 -11.91 0.66
C ASP A 487 33.74 -12.73 1.60
N GLN A 488 32.82 -12.09 2.34
CA GLN A 488 31.87 -12.81 3.18
C GLN A 488 30.90 -13.62 2.32
N ILE A 489 30.37 -13.04 1.24
CA ILE A 489 29.43 -13.72 0.35
C ILE A 489 30.11 -14.93 -0.33
N LEU A 490 31.37 -14.78 -0.75
CA LEU A 490 32.15 -15.89 -1.31
C LEU A 490 32.35 -17.02 -0.30
N LYS A 491 32.67 -16.71 0.96
CA LYS A 491 32.80 -17.71 2.03
C LYS A 491 31.49 -18.45 2.30
N LEU A 492 30.37 -17.72 2.37
CA LEU A 492 29.03 -18.30 2.53
C LEU A 492 28.69 -19.23 1.36
N THR A 493 29.07 -18.84 0.15
CA THR A 493 28.87 -19.64 -1.08
C THR A 493 29.68 -20.93 -1.03
N GLN A 494 30.97 -20.84 -0.71
CA GLN A 494 31.86 -22.00 -0.54
C GLN A 494 31.36 -22.97 0.51
N GLU A 495 30.93 -22.45 1.67
CA GLU A 495 30.40 -23.26 2.76
C GLU A 495 29.10 -23.94 2.38
N THR A 496 28.15 -23.20 1.79
CA THR A 496 26.88 -23.76 1.31
C THR A 496 27.10 -24.84 0.26
N LYS A 497 28.02 -24.63 -0.70
CA LYS A 497 28.38 -25.65 -1.70
C LYS A 497 29.05 -26.88 -1.10
N ARG A 498 29.80 -26.74 -0.01
CA ARG A 498 30.39 -27.88 0.72
C ARG A 498 29.31 -28.72 1.40
N ILE A 499 28.31 -28.06 1.99
CA ILE A 499 27.20 -28.74 2.70
C ILE A 499 26.21 -29.37 1.70
N LEU A 500 25.87 -28.64 0.63
CA LEU A 500 24.85 -28.99 -0.35
C LEU A 500 25.40 -28.95 -1.79
N PRO A 501 26.29 -29.88 -2.18
CA PRO A 501 26.98 -29.82 -3.47
C PRO A 501 26.04 -29.95 -4.68
N PHE A 502 24.91 -30.64 -4.51
CA PHE A 502 23.97 -30.98 -5.58
C PHE A 502 22.69 -30.14 -5.60
N THR A 503 22.42 -29.37 -4.55
CA THR A 503 21.25 -28.47 -4.49
C THR A 503 21.49 -27.25 -5.38
N THR A 504 20.42 -26.75 -6.01
CA THR A 504 20.46 -25.50 -6.77
C THR A 504 20.75 -24.34 -5.83
N LEU A 505 21.82 -23.59 -6.10
CA LEU A 505 22.23 -22.44 -5.29
C LEU A 505 22.05 -21.12 -6.07
N SER A 506 21.18 -20.25 -5.55
CA SER A 506 21.12 -18.84 -5.94
C SER A 506 21.93 -18.00 -4.97
N VAL A 507 22.67 -17.02 -5.49
CA VAL A 507 23.38 -16.05 -4.65
C VAL A 507 22.99 -14.64 -5.04
N THR A 508 22.52 -13.86 -4.07
CA THR A 508 22.18 -12.46 -4.27
C THR A 508 23.44 -11.60 -4.26
N VAL A 509 23.55 -10.70 -5.25
CA VAL A 509 24.60 -9.69 -5.35
C VAL A 509 24.07 -8.36 -4.79
N PRO A 510 24.70 -7.80 -3.72
CA PRO A 510 24.25 -6.59 -3.05
C PRO A 510 24.17 -5.35 -3.97
N HIS A 511 23.09 -4.60 -3.85
CA HIS A 511 22.94 -3.31 -4.56
C HIS A 511 23.88 -2.21 -4.03
N THR A 512 24.46 -2.41 -2.84
CA THR A 512 25.38 -1.47 -2.19
C THR A 512 26.74 -1.40 -2.88
N LEU A 513 27.07 -2.40 -3.71
CA LEU A 513 28.27 -2.43 -4.52
C LEU A 513 28.09 -1.60 -5.80
N THR A 514 29.19 -1.05 -6.32
CA THR A 514 29.18 -0.42 -7.64
C THR A 514 28.91 -1.47 -8.73
N LEU A 515 28.30 -1.09 -9.86
CA LEU A 515 28.04 -2.05 -10.96
C LEU A 515 29.29 -2.84 -11.40
N PRO A 516 30.49 -2.24 -11.55
CA PRO A 516 31.70 -3.01 -11.83
C PRO A 516 32.06 -4.03 -10.74
N ASP A 517 31.85 -3.71 -9.46
CA ASP A 517 32.15 -4.63 -8.36
C ASP A 517 31.07 -5.71 -8.21
N GLN A 518 29.82 -5.41 -8.56
CA GLN A 518 28.76 -6.41 -8.70
C GLN A 518 29.12 -7.44 -9.77
N VAL A 519 29.64 -6.99 -10.92
CA VAL A 519 30.10 -7.88 -12.00
C VAL A 519 31.27 -8.76 -11.54
N LYS A 520 32.31 -8.18 -10.91
CA LYS A 520 33.44 -8.96 -10.38
C LYS A 520 33.01 -10.01 -9.37
N LEU A 521 32.08 -9.65 -8.46
CA LEU A 521 31.54 -10.58 -7.48
C LEU A 521 30.77 -11.70 -8.17
N ALA A 522 29.94 -11.38 -9.18
CA ALA A 522 29.20 -12.40 -9.93
C ALA A 522 30.13 -13.40 -10.66
N GLU A 523 31.21 -12.93 -11.29
CA GLU A 523 32.23 -13.79 -11.91
C GLU A 523 32.91 -14.70 -10.88
N ALA A 524 33.22 -14.17 -9.69
CA ALA A 524 33.79 -14.97 -8.61
C ALA A 524 32.79 -16.01 -8.08
N LEU A 525 31.52 -15.64 -7.91
CA LEU A 525 30.46 -16.55 -7.47
C LEU A 525 30.19 -17.68 -8.46
N GLU A 526 30.30 -17.41 -9.77
CA GLU A 526 30.27 -18.43 -10.80
C GLU A 526 31.40 -19.45 -10.62
N GLN A 527 32.62 -19.00 -10.33
CA GLN A 527 33.76 -19.88 -10.07
C GLN A 527 33.59 -20.71 -8.81
N GLU A 528 32.91 -20.17 -7.79
CA GLU A 528 32.58 -20.89 -6.55
C GLU A 528 31.37 -21.83 -6.69
N GLY A 529 30.75 -21.90 -7.88
CA GLY A 529 29.71 -22.88 -8.20
C GLY A 529 28.28 -22.46 -7.84
N ALA A 530 28.01 -21.16 -7.81
CA ALA A 530 26.63 -20.66 -7.85
C ALA A 530 25.95 -21.08 -9.17
N ASP A 531 24.66 -21.40 -9.11
CA ASP A 531 23.88 -21.80 -10.28
C ASP A 531 23.09 -20.64 -10.88
N ILE A 532 22.66 -19.72 -10.01
CA ILE A 532 21.93 -18.51 -10.36
C ILE A 532 22.55 -17.32 -9.64
N ILE A 533 22.81 -16.24 -10.36
CA ILE A 533 23.09 -14.93 -9.76
C ILE A 533 21.77 -14.16 -9.65
N GLN A 534 21.38 -13.82 -8.44
CA GLN A 534 20.22 -12.97 -8.19
C GLN A 534 20.67 -11.53 -7.99
N THR A 535 20.07 -10.61 -8.74
CA THR A 535 20.34 -9.17 -8.56
C THR A 535 19.43 -8.60 -7.49
N GLU A 536 19.94 -7.59 -6.78
CA GLU A 536 19.19 -6.81 -5.81
C GLU A 536 19.01 -5.38 -6.34
N GLY A 537 17.82 -4.82 -6.15
CA GLY A 537 17.56 -3.41 -6.40
C GLY A 537 17.73 -2.61 -5.11
N GLY A 538 18.38 -1.44 -5.18
CA GLY A 538 18.50 -0.57 -4.01
C GLY A 538 17.18 0.05 -3.56
N LYS A 539 17.21 0.74 -2.41
CA LYS A 539 16.08 1.48 -1.81
C LYS A 539 15.57 2.67 -2.68
N CYS A 540 15.41 2.52 -3.99
CA CYS A 540 14.49 3.33 -4.78
C CYS A 540 13.03 2.92 -4.46
N SER A 541 12.70 2.74 -3.18
CA SER A 541 11.34 2.55 -2.71
C SER A 541 10.50 3.83 -2.87
N ASN A 542 11.16 4.97 -3.09
CA ASN A 542 10.56 6.24 -3.50
C ASN A 542 11.10 6.67 -4.88
N PRO A 543 10.49 6.22 -5.99
CA PRO A 543 10.82 6.77 -7.29
C PRO A 543 10.51 8.28 -7.32
N SER A 544 11.40 9.07 -7.91
CA SER A 544 11.23 10.51 -8.16
C SER A 544 10.19 10.79 -9.24
N LYS A 545 9.97 9.82 -10.13
CA LYS A 545 8.97 9.85 -11.19
C LYS A 545 7.75 9.03 -10.80
N PRO A 546 6.59 9.45 -11.27
CA PRO A 546 5.35 8.75 -11.01
C PRO A 546 4.98 7.66 -12.03
N GLY A 547 3.98 6.84 -11.72
CA GLY A 547 3.35 5.89 -12.66
C GLY A 547 4.35 4.90 -13.27
N ILE A 548 4.23 4.62 -14.57
CA ILE A 548 5.13 3.71 -15.29
C ILE A 548 6.60 4.16 -15.18
N LEU A 549 6.87 5.46 -15.28
CA LEU A 549 8.23 5.98 -15.14
C LEU A 549 8.79 5.71 -13.74
N GLY A 550 7.95 5.78 -12.71
CA GLY A 550 8.34 5.42 -11.35
C GLY A 550 8.59 3.92 -11.16
N LEU A 551 7.78 3.08 -11.80
CA LEU A 551 8.02 1.63 -11.83
C LEU A 551 9.35 1.30 -12.52
N ILE A 552 9.64 1.97 -13.65
CA ILE A 552 10.91 1.84 -14.36
C ILE A 552 12.07 2.33 -13.51
N GLU A 553 11.95 3.50 -12.87
CA GLU A 553 12.97 4.05 -11.98
C GLU A 553 13.28 3.11 -10.82
N LYS A 554 12.23 2.58 -10.17
CA LYS A 554 12.35 1.59 -9.09
C LYS A 554 13.07 0.32 -9.55
N ALA A 555 12.79 -0.15 -10.77
CA ALA A 555 13.44 -1.32 -11.35
C ALA A 555 14.83 -1.03 -11.95
N THR A 556 15.19 0.24 -12.19
CA THR A 556 16.40 0.62 -12.94
C THR A 556 17.69 0.03 -12.35
N PRO A 557 17.94 0.08 -11.02
CA PRO A 557 19.17 -0.47 -10.46
C PRO A 557 19.32 -1.98 -10.73
N THR A 558 18.25 -2.74 -10.53
CA THR A 558 18.27 -4.19 -10.74
C THR A 558 18.32 -4.56 -12.22
N LEU A 559 17.67 -3.79 -13.10
CA LEU A 559 17.75 -3.98 -14.55
C LEU A 559 19.16 -3.70 -15.09
N ALA A 560 19.82 -2.66 -14.59
CA ALA A 560 21.20 -2.33 -14.95
C ALA A 560 22.17 -3.42 -14.48
N ALA A 561 22.02 -3.90 -13.25
CA ALA A 561 22.78 -5.01 -12.71
C ALA A 561 22.58 -6.29 -13.55
N ALA A 562 21.32 -6.63 -13.86
CA ALA A 562 20.99 -7.79 -14.67
C ALA A 562 21.67 -7.72 -16.05
N TYR A 563 21.60 -6.57 -16.72
CA TYR A 563 22.25 -6.34 -18.01
C TYR A 563 23.77 -6.48 -17.97
N SER A 564 24.42 -5.91 -16.96
CA SER A 564 25.88 -5.98 -16.82
C SER A 564 26.34 -7.39 -16.45
N ILE A 565 25.69 -8.03 -15.48
CA ILE A 565 26.08 -9.34 -14.98
C ILE A 565 25.81 -10.44 -16.00
N SER A 566 24.64 -10.44 -16.67
CA SER A 566 24.28 -11.49 -17.63
C SER A 566 25.19 -11.56 -18.86
N ARG A 567 26.03 -10.54 -19.07
CA ARG A 567 27.05 -10.49 -20.13
C ARG A 567 28.44 -10.90 -19.65
N ALA A 568 28.66 -10.92 -18.34
CA ALA A 568 29.93 -11.27 -17.72
C ALA A 568 29.99 -12.74 -17.31
N VAL A 569 28.87 -13.31 -16.82
CA VAL A 569 28.78 -14.70 -16.38
C VAL A 569 28.07 -15.59 -17.42
N LYS A 570 28.33 -16.90 -17.39
CA LYS A 570 27.66 -17.91 -18.24
C LYS A 570 26.48 -18.57 -17.53
N ILE A 571 26.45 -18.55 -16.21
CA ILE A 571 25.33 -19.04 -15.40
C ILE A 571 24.10 -18.12 -15.50
N LEU A 572 22.96 -18.61 -14.99
CA LEU A 572 21.67 -17.93 -15.10
C LEU A 572 21.65 -16.69 -14.21
N VAL A 573 21.00 -15.61 -14.68
CA VAL A 573 20.82 -14.38 -13.89
C VAL A 573 19.34 -14.16 -13.63
N MET A 574 18.95 -13.90 -12.39
CA MET A 574 17.59 -13.54 -12.01
C MET A 574 17.51 -12.08 -11.59
N CYS A 575 16.51 -11.37 -12.11
CA CYS A 575 16.27 -9.97 -11.77
C CYS A 575 15.30 -9.85 -10.58
N SER A 576 15.68 -9.20 -9.49
CA SER A 576 14.79 -9.06 -8.32
C SER A 576 14.74 -7.64 -7.79
N SER A 577 13.76 -7.40 -6.92
CA SER A 577 13.46 -6.11 -6.28
C SER A 577 12.80 -5.08 -7.19
N GLY A 578 11.65 -4.58 -6.76
CA GLY A 578 10.98 -3.46 -7.42
C GLY A 578 10.32 -3.75 -8.77
N LEU A 579 10.22 -5.02 -9.18
CA LEU A 579 9.57 -5.42 -10.41
C LEU A 579 8.04 -5.45 -10.27
N SER A 580 7.35 -5.24 -11.40
CA SER A 580 5.90 -5.35 -11.58
C SER A 580 5.59 -5.97 -12.95
N SER A 581 4.32 -6.15 -13.28
CA SER A 581 3.90 -6.63 -14.62
C SER A 581 4.39 -5.74 -15.76
N VAL A 582 4.66 -4.45 -15.48
CA VAL A 582 5.19 -3.50 -16.47
C VAL A 582 6.69 -3.70 -16.72
N THR A 583 7.48 -3.96 -15.67
CA THR A 583 8.95 -4.00 -15.76
C THR A 583 9.53 -5.41 -15.83
N ALA A 584 8.75 -6.44 -15.50
CA ALA A 584 9.18 -7.83 -15.60
C ALA A 584 9.65 -8.24 -17.02
N PRO A 585 8.97 -7.85 -18.12
CA PRO A 585 9.48 -8.12 -19.48
C PRO A 585 10.80 -7.40 -19.79
N MET A 586 11.04 -6.24 -19.17
CA MET A 586 12.30 -5.50 -19.34
C MET A 586 13.47 -6.26 -18.72
N ALA A 587 13.23 -7.00 -17.63
CA ALA A 587 14.26 -7.82 -17.01
C ALA A 587 14.73 -8.96 -17.94
N LEU A 588 13.79 -9.63 -18.61
CA LEU A 588 14.13 -10.65 -19.62
C LEU A 588 14.92 -10.03 -20.78
N THR A 589 14.52 -8.85 -21.23
CA THR A 589 15.22 -8.09 -22.27
C THR A 589 16.62 -7.65 -21.84
N ALA A 590 16.80 -7.33 -20.56
CA ALA A 590 18.10 -7.02 -19.98
C ALA A 590 19.03 -8.25 -19.94
N GLY A 591 18.51 -9.46 -20.05
CA GLY A 591 19.30 -10.70 -20.07
C GLY A 591 19.03 -11.64 -18.91
N ALA A 592 18.05 -11.32 -18.05
CA ALA A 592 17.65 -12.22 -16.98
C ALA A 592 16.93 -13.47 -17.54
N ALA A 593 17.17 -14.59 -16.88
CA ALA A 593 16.49 -15.87 -17.06
C ALA A 593 15.14 -15.95 -16.32
N GLY A 594 14.88 -14.99 -15.44
CA GLY A 594 13.64 -14.90 -14.68
C GLY A 594 13.60 -13.69 -13.77
N VAL A 595 12.49 -13.55 -13.06
CA VAL A 595 12.23 -12.44 -12.15
C VAL A 595 11.80 -12.92 -10.76
N GLY A 596 12.24 -12.18 -9.74
CA GLY A 596 11.83 -12.34 -8.34
C GLY A 596 10.93 -11.21 -7.90
N VAL A 597 9.73 -11.52 -7.39
CA VAL A 597 8.73 -10.54 -6.97
C VAL A 597 8.21 -10.86 -5.57
N GLY A 598 8.44 -9.96 -4.62
CA GLY A 598 7.86 -10.05 -3.27
C GLY A 598 6.93 -8.90 -2.95
N SER A 599 7.48 -7.67 -2.90
CA SER A 599 6.74 -6.50 -2.39
C SER A 599 5.44 -6.13 -3.13
N ALA A 600 5.25 -6.57 -4.38
CA ALA A 600 4.00 -6.35 -5.12
C ALA A 600 2.88 -7.28 -4.63
N VAL A 601 3.24 -8.47 -4.15
CA VAL A 601 2.31 -9.51 -3.69
C VAL A 601 2.07 -9.39 -2.18
N ASN A 602 3.14 -9.29 -1.38
CA ASN A 602 3.05 -9.35 0.10
C ASN A 602 2.40 -8.13 0.76
N LYS A 603 2.20 -7.04 0.01
CA LYS A 603 1.52 -5.82 0.51
C LYS A 603 0.00 -5.86 0.33
N LEU A 604 -0.52 -6.91 -0.31
CA LEU A 604 -1.95 -7.11 -0.52
C LEU A 604 -2.52 -7.87 0.68
N ASN A 605 -3.72 -7.49 1.11
CA ASN A 605 -4.33 -8.00 2.34
C ASN A 605 -5.36 -9.12 2.09
N ASP A 606 -5.48 -9.58 0.84
CA ASP A 606 -6.46 -10.57 0.42
C ASP A 606 -5.84 -11.52 -0.62
N LEU A 607 -6.19 -12.81 -0.51
CA LEU A 607 -5.65 -13.87 -1.34
C LEU A 607 -6.04 -13.72 -2.82
N ILE A 608 -7.25 -13.25 -3.12
CA ILE A 608 -7.70 -13.06 -4.51
C ILE A 608 -6.89 -11.94 -5.17
N ALA A 609 -6.66 -10.84 -4.45
CA ALA A 609 -5.79 -9.76 -4.92
C ALA A 609 -4.36 -10.26 -5.18
N MET A 610 -3.80 -11.09 -4.28
CA MET A 610 -2.48 -11.70 -4.47
C MET A 610 -2.43 -12.59 -5.71
N ILE A 611 -3.43 -13.46 -5.91
CA ILE A 611 -3.54 -14.32 -7.09
C ILE A 611 -3.60 -13.47 -8.37
N ALA A 612 -4.42 -12.41 -8.37
CA ALA A 612 -4.56 -11.53 -9.52
C ALA A 612 -3.27 -10.80 -9.87
N GLU A 613 -2.51 -10.33 -8.87
CA GLU A 613 -1.22 -9.67 -9.10
C GLU A 613 -0.17 -10.64 -9.64
N VAL A 614 -0.04 -11.84 -9.03
CA VAL A 614 0.87 -12.88 -9.54
C VAL A 614 0.51 -13.23 -10.99
N ARG A 615 -0.79 -13.39 -11.27
CA ARG A 615 -1.28 -13.68 -12.62
C ARG A 615 -0.97 -12.57 -13.61
N SER A 616 -1.15 -11.30 -13.23
CA SER A 616 -0.80 -10.16 -14.09
C SER A 616 0.68 -10.18 -14.48
N ILE A 617 1.57 -10.58 -13.58
CA ILE A 617 3.01 -10.68 -13.84
C ILE A 617 3.30 -11.91 -14.71
N ALA A 618 2.67 -13.05 -14.42
CA ALA A 618 2.82 -14.27 -15.21
C ALA A 618 2.38 -14.05 -16.66
N ASP A 619 1.25 -13.38 -16.87
CA ASP A 619 0.72 -13.01 -18.19
C ASP A 619 1.69 -12.08 -18.94
N ALA A 620 2.26 -11.09 -18.24
CA ALA A 620 3.26 -10.19 -18.83
C ALA A 620 4.53 -10.92 -19.28
N LEU A 621 4.88 -12.02 -18.61
CA LEU A 621 6.00 -12.90 -18.97
C LEU A 621 5.62 -13.96 -20.02
N GLY A 622 4.35 -14.01 -20.44
CA GLY A 622 3.86 -15.00 -21.41
C GLY A 622 3.79 -16.42 -20.86
N LEU A 623 3.58 -16.59 -19.55
CA LEU A 623 3.47 -17.90 -18.93
C LEU A 623 2.13 -18.59 -19.28
N PRO A 624 2.13 -19.91 -19.56
CA PRO A 624 0.91 -20.63 -19.93
C PRO A 624 -0.08 -20.72 -18.76
N ILE A 625 -1.36 -20.47 -19.06
CA ILE A 625 -2.46 -20.52 -18.10
C ILE A 625 -2.73 -21.98 -17.69
N THR A 626 -2.51 -22.32 -16.43
CA THR A 626 -3.13 -23.50 -15.82
C THR A 626 -4.60 -23.19 -15.56
N TYR A 627 -5.47 -23.59 -16.49
CA TYR A 627 -6.91 -23.58 -16.24
C TYR A 627 -7.22 -24.56 -15.11
N VAL A 628 -7.70 -24.04 -13.99
CA VAL A 628 -8.37 -24.85 -12.97
C VAL A 628 -9.63 -25.43 -13.64
N SER A 629 -9.78 -26.76 -13.61
CA SER A 629 -10.91 -27.46 -14.23
C SER A 629 -12.25 -26.98 -13.67
N GLU A 630 -13.29 -27.01 -14.52
CA GLU A 630 -14.64 -26.54 -14.21
C GLU A 630 -15.28 -27.17 -12.95
N GLU A 631 -14.78 -28.31 -12.48
CA GLU A 631 -15.31 -29.02 -11.31
C GLU A 631 -15.02 -28.34 -9.96
N GLN A 632 -14.06 -27.42 -9.86
CA GLN A 632 -13.78 -26.70 -8.61
C GLN A 632 -14.52 -25.36 -8.48
N ARG A 633 -15.27 -24.94 -9.50
CA ARG A 633 -16.12 -23.72 -9.40
C ARG A 633 -17.22 -23.89 -8.35
N THR A 634 -17.70 -25.09 -8.07
CA THR A 634 -18.88 -25.29 -7.21
C THR A 634 -18.60 -25.30 -5.70
N ALA A 635 -17.35 -25.13 -5.25
CA ALA A 635 -16.99 -25.18 -3.82
C ALA A 635 -16.59 -23.83 -3.21
N TYR A 636 -16.57 -22.75 -4.00
CA TYR A 636 -16.12 -21.42 -3.55
C TYR A 636 -16.99 -20.27 -4.09
N TYR A 637 -18.25 -20.54 -4.45
CA TYR A 637 -19.27 -19.52 -4.68
C TYR A 637 -20.40 -19.67 -3.67
#